data_AF-A0A4Q1L1Z9-F1
#
_entry.id   AF-A0A4Q1L1Z9-F1
#
_cell.length_a   1.000
_cell.length_b   1.000
_cell.length_c   1.000
_cell.angle_alpha   90.00
_cell.angle_beta   90.00
_cell.angle_gamma   90.00
#
_symmetry.space_group_name_H-M   'P 1'
#
loop_
_entity.id
_entity.type
_entity.pdbx_description
1 polymer ?
#
loop_
_entity_poly.entity_id
_entity_poly.type
_entity_poly.pdbx_seq_one_letter_code
_entity_poly.pdbx_strand_id
1 'polypeptide(L)'
;MNQHLRRTLTRLADGRELVYFDDSPAYVSGELTRRLDDPRPLGDRFAPVTGPDGHEHPYTGPEMRLDPLSGDWIPMAAHRMNRTFLPAADSCPLCPARPGAAYSDGEIPDTDYDVVVFENRFPSLQFVPGVSDGTGAPDGFFGGEGTLETRAPASGRCEVIVFSSDHTSSFGALPPQRVRTVIDAWADRTEALGREPGVEQVFCFENRGQEIGVTLHHPHGQIYGYPYLTPTTRAMLAQARAHHERTGGNLLRDVLDAELADGRRIVLETEHWVAYVPFAARWPVEVHLAPRRDVPDLPALSGAERDDLAVAYLELLRRLDLFFEGPGGAPVALPYIAAWHQAPVREGRDLSRLHLQVFSVLRAPGKLKYLAGSESGMGAWVSDTTPERIAARLQALAPAPAAQWVESWPDDVGADRVRQAFAEVFSADDAEDVRVYAAPGRVNIIGEHTDYNAGLCLPIALPHRTYVALRPRTDSVVRLASTQEPGAAWTGRLEDVAPGAVTGWAAYVAGVAWALGQHLQATGGSAAQVRGFDAVIDSCVPYGAGLSSSAALECSVAVGIDDVAGLGLAATDAGRAALAAAAIRAENEIAGAPTGGMDQSASLRCAPGHALLLDCRPGLDPARAVEQIPFDLAAEGLALLVIDTRAEHALVDGQYAQRRATCEAAATTLGLANLRELADTVIAAAEGDAAFAEALGAALDRLPDDVSRRRVRHVVTEIARTQDLVSLLRAGRASDVGPLLDASHASLRDDYEVSATELDVAVEAARDAGALGARMTGGGFGGSAIALVPADRAEAVADAVTAAFARAGLGAPGFLLAVPSAPAGAC
;
A
#
# COMPACT_ATOMS: atom_id res chain seq x y z
N MET A 1 3.51 -21.73 26.72
CA MET A 1 4.88 -21.22 26.46
C MET A 1 4.84 -20.59 25.08
N ASN A 2 5.10 -19.29 24.98
CA ASN A 2 5.27 -18.62 23.69
C ASN A 2 6.48 -19.24 22.99
N GLN A 3 6.30 -19.73 21.76
CA GLN A 3 7.40 -20.35 21.01
C GLN A 3 8.46 -19.33 20.54
N HIS A 4 8.14 -18.03 20.60
CA HIS A 4 8.98 -16.92 20.14
C HIS A 4 9.62 -16.08 21.25
N LEU A 5 9.41 -16.43 22.53
CA LEU A 5 9.82 -15.58 23.66
C LEU A 5 10.34 -16.40 24.84
N ARG A 6 11.50 -16.03 25.38
CA ARG A 6 12.03 -16.57 26.64
C ARG A 6 11.89 -15.56 27.78
N ARG A 7 11.29 -16.01 28.88
CA ARG A 7 11.15 -15.25 30.12
C ARG A 7 12.13 -15.75 31.17
N THR A 8 12.97 -14.86 31.72
CA THR A 8 13.95 -15.22 32.75
C THR A 8 13.81 -14.31 33.97
N LEU A 9 13.51 -14.90 35.14
CA LEU A 9 13.33 -14.19 36.41
C LEU A 9 14.63 -14.20 37.22
N THR A 10 15.00 -13.06 37.80
CA THR A 10 16.13 -12.91 38.72
C THR A 10 15.85 -11.84 39.79
N ARG A 11 16.82 -11.58 40.68
CA ARG A 11 16.77 -10.54 41.71
C ARG A 11 17.98 -9.61 41.61
N LEU A 12 17.73 -8.32 41.82
CA LEU A 12 18.75 -7.31 42.04
C LEU A 12 19.36 -7.45 43.44
N ALA A 13 20.52 -6.82 43.66
CA ALA A 13 21.30 -6.93 44.89
C ALA A 13 20.53 -6.48 46.15
N ASP A 14 19.59 -5.54 46.00
CA ASP A 14 18.73 -5.03 47.09
C ASP A 14 17.41 -5.81 47.25
N GLY A 15 17.29 -6.95 46.56
CA GLY A 15 16.16 -7.88 46.66
C GLY A 15 14.99 -7.59 45.71
N ARG A 16 15.07 -6.52 44.90
CA ARG A 16 14.06 -6.20 43.87
C ARG A 16 13.99 -7.26 42.77
N GLU A 17 12.80 -7.49 42.24
CA GLU A 17 12.59 -8.36 41.08
C GLU A 17 13.11 -7.73 39.78
N LEU A 18 13.75 -8.54 38.94
CA LEU A 18 14.07 -8.22 37.54
C LEU A 18 13.69 -9.40 36.63
N VAL A 19 13.06 -9.11 35.49
CA VAL A 19 12.60 -10.09 34.51
C VAL A 19 13.10 -9.72 33.12
N TYR A 20 13.82 -10.63 32.47
CA TYR A 20 14.19 -10.53 31.06
C TYR A 20 13.12 -11.16 30.17
N PHE A 21 12.84 -10.52 29.05
CA PHE A 21 11.97 -10.97 27.98
C PHE A 21 12.76 -10.95 26.67
N ASP A 22 13.21 -12.13 26.23
CA ASP A 22 14.15 -12.30 25.11
C ASP A 22 13.48 -12.92 23.88
N ASP A 23 13.60 -12.22 22.75
CA ASP A 23 13.11 -12.63 21.42
C ASP A 23 14.23 -13.02 20.46
N SER A 24 15.48 -12.78 20.86
CA SER A 24 16.67 -13.19 20.13
C SER A 24 16.77 -14.73 20.05
N PRO A 25 16.99 -15.33 18.86
CA PRO A 25 16.96 -16.78 18.66
C PRO A 25 17.89 -17.59 19.60
N ALA A 26 19.07 -17.07 19.91
CA ALA A 26 20.03 -17.73 20.80
C ALA A 26 19.52 -17.84 22.25
N TYR A 27 18.79 -16.84 22.74
CA TYR A 27 18.18 -16.89 24.06
C TYR A 27 16.91 -17.76 24.04
N VAL A 28 16.05 -17.62 23.03
CA VAL A 28 14.82 -18.42 22.86
C VAL A 28 15.12 -19.92 22.78
N SER A 29 16.15 -20.31 22.04
CA SER A 29 16.54 -21.71 21.84
C SER A 29 17.16 -22.37 23.07
N GLY A 30 17.66 -21.61 24.04
CA GLY A 30 18.43 -22.16 25.15
C GLY A 30 19.95 -22.05 25.01
N GLU A 31 20.47 -21.67 23.84
CA GLU A 31 21.91 -21.59 23.57
C GLU A 31 22.61 -20.58 24.48
N LEU A 32 22.00 -19.42 24.68
CA LEU A 32 22.42 -18.40 25.64
C LEU A 32 21.46 -18.34 26.82
N THR A 33 21.97 -17.90 27.97
CA THR A 33 21.21 -17.69 29.20
C THR A 33 21.59 -16.36 29.83
N ARG A 34 20.62 -15.69 30.44
CA ARG A 34 20.83 -14.42 31.14
C ARG A 34 21.61 -14.59 32.42
N ARG A 35 22.31 -13.53 32.82
CA ARG A 35 22.92 -13.43 34.14
C ARG A 35 21.85 -13.45 35.24
N LEU A 36 22.11 -14.23 36.30
CA LEU A 36 21.18 -14.43 37.42
C LEU A 36 21.68 -13.85 38.76
N ASP A 37 22.83 -13.18 38.77
CA ASP A 37 23.40 -12.51 39.93
C ASP A 37 23.58 -11.00 39.67
N ASP A 38 23.35 -10.19 40.69
CA ASP A 38 23.68 -8.77 40.72
C ASP A 38 24.78 -8.54 41.77
N PRO A 39 26.03 -8.23 41.37
CA PRO A 39 27.18 -8.19 42.27
C PRO A 39 27.28 -6.88 43.08
N ARG A 40 26.35 -5.93 42.92
CA ARG A 40 26.42 -4.63 43.60
C ARG A 40 26.36 -4.82 45.13
N PRO A 41 27.16 -4.08 45.93
CA PRO A 41 27.17 -4.21 47.39
C PRO A 41 26.03 -3.39 48.02
N LEU A 42 24.78 -3.70 47.67
CA LEU A 42 23.59 -3.04 48.22
C LEU A 42 23.01 -3.85 49.39
N GLY A 43 22.52 -3.15 50.40
CA GLY A 43 21.78 -3.75 51.52
C GLY A 43 20.34 -4.06 51.15
N ASP A 44 19.63 -4.77 52.03
CA ASP A 44 18.20 -5.00 51.91
C ASP A 44 17.43 -3.67 51.89
N ARG A 45 16.56 -3.47 50.89
CA ARG A 45 15.75 -2.25 50.74
C ARG A 45 14.76 -2.01 51.87
N PHE A 46 14.45 -3.02 52.69
CA PHE A 46 13.57 -2.93 53.85
C PHE A 46 14.34 -2.90 55.18
N ALA A 47 15.66 -2.74 55.14
CA ALA A 47 16.46 -2.60 56.34
C ALA A 47 15.97 -1.40 57.21
N PRO A 48 16.06 -1.50 58.54
CA PRO A 48 15.71 -0.40 59.44
C PRO A 48 16.46 0.89 59.07
N VAL A 49 15.77 2.03 59.19
CA VAL A 49 16.32 3.35 58.88
C VAL A 49 16.69 4.03 60.18
N THR A 50 17.91 4.57 60.28
CA THR A 50 18.32 5.37 61.43
C THR A 50 17.62 6.73 61.41
N GLY A 51 16.84 7.02 62.45
CA GLY A 51 16.12 8.28 62.61
C GLY A 51 17.03 9.43 63.01
N PRO A 52 16.51 10.68 63.02
CA PRO A 52 17.24 11.86 63.48
C PRO A 52 17.69 11.77 64.95
N ASP A 53 17.05 10.89 65.72
CA ASP A 53 17.35 10.56 67.12
C ASP A 53 18.47 9.52 67.28
N GLY A 54 19.02 8.99 66.17
CA GLY A 54 20.06 7.97 66.17
C GLY A 54 19.55 6.56 66.45
N HIS A 55 18.23 6.37 66.58
CA HIS A 55 17.62 5.06 66.78
C HIS A 55 17.22 4.41 65.45
N GLU A 56 17.28 3.09 65.37
CA GLU A 56 16.77 2.35 64.21
C GLU A 56 15.24 2.25 64.27
N HIS A 57 14.59 2.70 63.19
CA HIS A 57 13.14 2.61 63.00
C HIS A 57 12.82 1.63 61.85
N PRO A 58 11.74 0.84 61.94
CA PRO A 58 11.31 0.00 60.82
C PRO A 58 11.07 0.84 59.57
N TYR A 59 11.41 0.30 58.40
CA TYR A 59 11.04 0.93 57.14
C TYR A 59 9.51 0.86 56.97
N THR A 60 8.85 2.03 56.88
CA THR A 60 7.37 2.11 56.79
C THR A 60 6.86 2.35 55.37
N GLY A 61 7.74 2.63 54.41
CA GLY A 61 7.38 2.94 53.03
C GLY A 61 6.55 4.23 52.86
N PRO A 62 6.05 4.49 51.64
CA PRO A 62 5.18 5.63 51.37
C PRO A 62 3.77 5.44 51.95
N GLU A 63 3.17 6.54 52.42
CA GLU A 63 1.76 6.61 52.83
C GLU A 63 0.90 7.28 51.75
N MET A 64 -0.41 7.07 51.78
CA MET A 64 -1.41 7.82 51.01
C MET A 64 -2.44 8.45 51.93
N ARG A 65 -2.97 9.62 51.52
CA ARG A 65 -3.99 10.37 52.27
C ARG A 65 -5.22 10.56 51.40
N LEU A 66 -6.40 10.36 51.98
CA LEU A 66 -7.66 10.61 51.29
C LEU A 66 -8.01 12.09 51.39
N ASP A 67 -8.20 12.75 50.26
CA ASP A 67 -8.74 14.11 50.22
C ASP A 67 -10.26 14.06 50.45
N PRO A 68 -10.78 14.64 51.55
CA PRO A 68 -12.21 14.60 51.86
C PRO A 68 -13.06 15.45 50.90
N LEU A 69 -12.47 16.33 50.08
CA LEU A 69 -13.22 17.16 49.12
C LEU A 69 -13.47 16.45 47.79
N SER A 70 -12.44 15.79 47.25
CA SER A 70 -12.52 15.07 45.97
C SER A 70 -12.83 13.58 46.14
N GLY A 71 -12.51 13.01 47.30
CA GLY A 71 -12.49 11.57 47.53
C GLY A 71 -11.28 10.88 46.88
N ASP A 72 -10.22 11.63 46.52
CA ASP A 72 -9.05 11.07 45.85
C ASP A 72 -7.98 10.63 46.85
N TRP A 73 -7.37 9.48 46.59
CA TRP A 73 -6.19 9.02 47.31
C TRP A 73 -4.94 9.67 46.72
N ILE A 74 -4.18 10.36 47.57
CA ILE A 74 -2.95 11.07 47.19
C ILE A 74 -1.75 10.38 47.85
N PRO A 75 -0.91 9.65 47.09
CA PRO A 75 0.33 9.08 47.59
C PRO A 75 1.37 10.17 47.94
N MET A 76 1.95 10.06 49.14
CA MET A 76 2.96 10.95 49.68
C MET A 76 4.35 10.33 49.53
N ALA A 77 4.96 10.48 48.35
CA ALA A 77 6.27 9.92 48.04
C ALA A 77 7.40 10.95 48.18
N ALA A 78 7.55 11.56 49.36
CA ALA A 78 8.49 12.68 49.59
C ALA A 78 9.96 12.33 49.27
N HIS A 79 10.37 11.08 49.45
CA HIS A 79 11.71 10.59 49.13
C HIS A 79 12.09 10.79 47.65
N ARG A 80 11.10 10.91 46.74
CA ARG A 80 11.32 11.12 45.30
C ARG A 80 11.90 12.49 44.96
N MET A 81 11.91 13.46 45.89
CA MET A 81 12.59 14.75 45.67
C MET A 81 14.09 14.59 45.45
N ASN A 82 14.70 13.50 45.95
CA ASN A 82 16.14 13.23 45.84
C ASN A 82 16.48 12.22 44.72
N ARG A 83 15.55 11.94 43.79
CA ARG A 83 15.78 10.98 42.70
C ARG A 83 16.83 11.48 41.69
N THR A 84 17.49 10.55 41.02
CA THR A 84 18.42 10.85 39.91
C THR A 84 17.71 11.69 38.84
N PHE A 85 18.33 12.81 38.44
CA PHE A 85 17.78 13.75 37.46
C PHE A 85 18.79 13.98 36.33
N LEU A 86 18.45 13.54 35.12
CA LEU A 86 19.26 13.67 33.89
C LEU A 86 20.74 13.26 34.08
N PRO A 87 21.03 12.00 34.46
CA PRO A 87 22.40 11.50 34.48
C PRO A 87 23.02 11.55 33.08
N ALA A 88 24.34 11.72 33.00
CA ALA A 88 25.07 11.57 31.74
C ALA A 88 24.82 10.17 31.15
N ALA A 89 24.88 10.03 29.81
CA ALA A 89 24.57 8.76 29.13
C ALA A 89 25.42 7.58 29.64
N ASP A 90 26.66 7.87 30.03
CA ASP A 90 27.62 6.94 30.60
C ASP A 90 27.21 6.44 32.01
N SER A 91 26.29 7.13 32.67
CA SER A 91 25.75 6.87 34.01
C SER A 91 24.25 6.55 33.97
N CYS A 92 23.72 6.17 32.81
CA CYS A 92 22.31 5.84 32.66
C CYS A 92 21.97 4.54 33.40
N PRO A 93 21.01 4.55 34.35
CA PRO A 93 20.66 3.37 35.12
C PRO A 93 19.99 2.27 34.27
N LEU A 94 19.54 2.61 33.06
CA LEU A 94 18.83 1.71 32.16
C LEU A 94 19.75 1.10 31.10
N CYS A 95 21.02 1.47 31.04
CA CYS A 95 21.98 0.82 30.14
C CYS A 95 22.42 -0.54 30.70
N PRO A 96 22.75 -1.51 29.84
CA PRO A 96 23.35 -2.75 30.29
C PRO A 96 24.72 -2.51 30.95
N ALA A 97 25.17 -3.48 31.74
CA ALA A 97 26.49 -3.44 32.34
C ALA A 97 27.59 -3.40 31.27
N ARG A 98 28.62 -2.58 31.47
CA ARG A 98 29.75 -2.53 30.54
C ARG A 98 30.62 -3.78 30.66
N PRO A 99 31.02 -4.40 29.55
CA PRO A 99 31.96 -5.53 29.58
C PRO A 99 33.23 -5.19 30.37
N GLY A 100 33.56 -6.01 31.36
CA GLY A 100 34.77 -5.86 32.19
C GLY A 100 34.73 -4.75 33.26
N ALA A 101 33.62 -4.03 33.42
CA ALA A 101 33.48 -3.08 34.53
C ALA A 101 33.35 -3.81 35.87
N ALA A 102 34.19 -3.45 36.84
CA ALA A 102 34.11 -4.01 38.21
C ALA A 102 32.81 -3.62 38.94
N TYR A 103 32.16 -2.55 38.49
CA TYR A 103 30.92 -1.99 39.03
C TYR A 103 30.25 -1.14 37.95
N SER A 104 28.97 -1.37 37.65
CA SER A 104 28.11 -0.43 36.92
C SER A 104 27.10 0.19 37.89
N ASP A 105 26.89 1.50 37.80
CA ASP A 105 25.80 2.20 38.53
C ASP A 105 24.42 1.95 37.86
N GLY A 106 24.37 0.98 36.92
CA GLY A 106 23.19 0.54 36.20
C GLY A 106 22.32 -0.40 37.03
N GLU A 107 21.02 -0.47 36.71
CA GLU A 107 20.07 -1.41 37.30
C GLU A 107 20.09 -2.77 36.63
N ILE A 108 20.70 -2.90 35.45
CA ILE A 108 20.68 -4.10 34.65
C ILE A 108 22.07 -4.75 34.69
N PRO A 109 22.23 -5.92 35.34
CA PRO A 109 23.55 -6.52 35.62
C PRO A 109 24.19 -7.26 34.43
N ASP A 110 23.41 -7.54 33.39
CA ASP A 110 23.85 -8.24 32.17
C ASP A 110 24.39 -7.24 31.13
N THR A 111 25.19 -7.71 30.17
CA THR A 111 25.88 -6.87 29.17
C THR A 111 25.04 -6.52 27.95
N ASP A 112 23.91 -7.19 27.77
CA ASP A 112 22.86 -6.83 26.83
C ASP A 112 21.49 -7.23 27.39
N TYR A 113 20.42 -6.85 26.69
CA TYR A 113 19.07 -7.40 26.89
C TYR A 113 18.18 -7.05 25.70
N ASP A 114 17.09 -7.82 25.55
CA ASP A 114 16.07 -7.53 24.56
C ASP A 114 15.01 -6.56 25.11
N VAL A 115 14.24 -7.01 26.10
CA VAL A 115 13.35 -6.20 26.93
C VAL A 115 13.55 -6.63 28.39
N VAL A 116 13.54 -5.67 29.32
CA VAL A 116 13.67 -5.97 30.75
C VAL A 116 12.63 -5.20 31.56
N VAL A 117 12.08 -5.84 32.58
CA VAL A 117 11.20 -5.22 33.58
C VAL A 117 11.79 -5.40 34.96
N PHE A 118 11.84 -4.34 35.76
CA PHE A 118 12.29 -4.44 37.15
C PHE A 118 11.56 -3.46 38.07
N GLU A 119 11.54 -3.74 39.37
CA GLU A 119 10.95 -2.84 40.36
C GLU A 119 11.71 -1.50 40.43
N ASN A 120 10.96 -0.40 40.43
CA ASN A 120 11.52 0.95 40.47
C ASN A 120 12.24 1.19 41.81
N ARG A 121 13.45 1.76 41.77
CA ARG A 121 14.26 2.10 42.95
C ARG A 121 13.66 3.22 43.80
N PHE A 122 12.89 4.12 43.18
CA PHE A 122 12.25 5.27 43.81
C PHE A 122 10.72 5.23 43.62
N PRO A 123 10.05 4.18 44.14
CA PRO A 123 8.66 3.92 43.83
C PRO A 123 7.73 4.92 44.54
N SER A 124 6.68 5.38 43.85
CA SER A 124 5.61 6.14 44.52
C SER A 124 4.67 5.25 45.34
N LEU A 125 4.64 3.95 45.02
CA LEU A 125 3.80 2.93 45.64
C LEU A 125 4.67 1.70 45.90
N GLN A 126 4.66 1.19 47.12
CA GLN A 126 5.52 0.07 47.52
C GLN A 126 4.85 -0.77 48.59
N PHE A 127 4.72 -2.07 48.32
CA PHE A 127 4.43 -3.07 49.33
C PHE A 127 5.61 -3.21 50.30
N VAL A 128 5.31 -3.16 51.61
CA VAL A 128 6.30 -3.35 52.68
C VAL A 128 5.92 -4.59 53.51
N PRO A 129 6.77 -5.64 53.55
CA PRO A 129 6.50 -6.84 54.33
C PRO A 129 6.21 -6.53 55.80
N GLY A 130 5.14 -7.11 56.34
CA GLY A 130 4.77 -6.96 57.75
C GLY A 130 4.01 -5.67 58.09
N VAL A 131 3.87 -4.72 57.15
CA VAL A 131 2.95 -3.59 57.27
C VAL A 131 1.58 -4.07 56.79
N SER A 132 0.61 -4.17 57.70
CA SER A 132 -0.77 -4.52 57.30
C SER A 132 -1.35 -3.40 56.45
N ASP A 133 -2.08 -3.75 55.38
CA ASP A 133 -2.73 -2.79 54.48
C ASP A 133 -3.77 -1.89 55.18
N GLY A 134 -4.06 -2.13 56.47
CA GLY A 134 -5.10 -1.45 57.23
C GLY A 134 -6.45 -1.88 56.70
N THR A 135 -7.20 -2.64 57.50
CA THR A 135 -8.54 -3.10 57.10
C THR A 135 -9.45 -1.91 56.81
N GLY A 136 -9.75 -1.71 55.53
CA GLY A 136 -10.85 -0.89 55.02
C GLY A 136 -10.57 0.61 55.04
N ALA A 137 -10.69 1.25 53.87
CA ALA A 137 -11.44 2.49 53.87
C ALA A 137 -12.74 2.20 54.64
N PRO A 138 -13.13 3.01 55.64
CA PRO A 138 -14.43 2.84 56.27
C PRO A 138 -15.48 2.80 55.15
N ASP A 139 -16.47 1.92 55.26
CA ASP A 139 -17.71 2.08 54.51
C ASP A 139 -18.35 3.42 54.94
N GLY A 140 -17.90 4.52 54.31
CA GLY A 140 -18.23 5.88 54.70
C GLY A 140 -17.04 6.85 54.60
N PHE A 141 -17.32 8.09 54.20
CA PHE A 141 -16.37 9.21 54.03
C PHE A 141 -15.59 9.62 55.30
N PHE A 142 -15.84 8.99 56.45
CA PHE A 142 -15.28 9.37 57.74
C PHE A 142 -14.58 8.18 58.38
N GLY A 143 -13.26 8.31 58.60
CA GLY A 143 -12.50 7.44 59.47
C GLY A 143 -13.22 7.21 60.79
N GLY A 144 -13.27 5.97 61.25
CA GLY A 144 -13.68 5.67 62.63
C GLY A 144 -12.94 6.60 63.59
N GLU A 145 -13.67 7.16 64.56
CA GLU A 145 -13.25 8.21 65.50
C GLU A 145 -13.41 9.69 65.06
N GLY A 146 -14.15 9.98 64.00
CA GLY A 146 -14.67 11.35 63.77
C GLY A 146 -13.62 12.39 63.38
N THR A 147 -12.50 11.97 62.78
CA THR A 147 -11.48 12.86 62.23
C THR A 147 -11.56 12.89 60.69
N LEU A 148 -11.20 14.03 60.08
CA LEU A 148 -11.11 14.19 58.61
C LEU A 148 -9.80 13.63 58.03
N GLU A 149 -8.88 13.16 58.88
CA GLU A 149 -7.55 12.69 58.48
C GLU A 149 -7.54 11.18 58.25
N THR A 150 -7.89 10.75 57.03
CA THR A 150 -7.81 9.34 56.64
C THR A 150 -6.48 9.05 55.94
N ARG A 151 -5.74 8.05 56.43
CA ARG A 151 -4.42 7.63 55.93
C ARG A 151 -4.38 6.12 55.73
N ALA A 152 -3.59 5.68 54.75
CA ALA A 152 -3.34 4.26 54.50
C ALA A 152 -1.92 4.05 53.95
N PRO A 153 -1.33 2.86 54.07
CA PRO A 153 -0.10 2.52 53.36
C PRO A 153 -0.31 2.62 51.84
N ALA A 154 0.65 3.16 51.09
CA ALA A 154 0.61 3.18 49.63
C ALA A 154 1.09 1.83 49.05
N SER A 155 0.39 0.75 49.44
CA SER A 155 0.72 -0.66 49.23
C SER A 155 0.50 -1.13 47.78
N GLY A 156 1.20 -0.50 46.84
CA GLY A 156 1.19 -0.85 45.42
C GLY A 156 2.56 -1.27 44.91
N ARG A 157 2.74 -1.20 43.59
CA ARG A 157 4.00 -1.56 42.94
C ARG A 157 4.28 -0.66 41.75
N CYS A 158 5.51 -0.21 41.63
CA CYS A 158 5.98 0.56 40.47
C CYS A 158 7.11 -0.22 39.79
N GLU A 159 6.94 -0.54 38.51
CA GLU A 159 7.96 -1.21 37.70
C GLU A 159 8.39 -0.31 36.55
N VAL A 160 9.64 -0.48 36.11
CA VAL A 160 10.21 0.13 34.90
C VAL A 160 10.33 -0.97 33.86
N ILE A 161 9.87 -0.70 32.64
CA ILE A 161 10.09 -1.56 31.48
C ILE A 161 11.01 -0.84 30.51
N VAL A 162 12.09 -1.50 30.07
CA VAL A 162 13.08 -0.93 29.14
C VAL A 162 12.99 -1.68 27.83
N PHE A 163 12.76 -0.95 26.73
CA PHE A 163 12.33 -1.53 25.46
C PHE A 163 13.48 -2.04 24.58
N SER A 164 14.70 -1.58 24.84
CA SER A 164 15.91 -1.95 24.10
C SER A 164 17.15 -1.66 24.94
N SER A 165 18.26 -2.37 24.69
CA SER A 165 19.59 -2.07 25.22
C SER A 165 20.28 -0.89 24.54
N ASP A 166 19.80 -0.46 23.37
CA ASP A 166 20.28 0.74 22.68
C ASP A 166 19.75 2.01 23.34
N HIS A 167 20.68 2.79 23.90
CA HIS A 167 20.41 4.07 24.57
C HIS A 167 19.80 5.13 23.65
N THR A 168 20.10 5.07 22.35
CA THR A 168 19.75 6.11 21.38
C THR A 168 18.48 5.82 20.59
N SER A 169 17.92 4.62 20.76
CA SER A 169 16.67 4.20 20.10
C SER A 169 15.44 4.91 20.70
N SER A 170 14.29 4.74 20.05
CA SER A 170 12.97 5.12 20.55
C SER A 170 11.98 3.99 20.30
N PHE A 171 10.82 3.99 20.99
CA PHE A 171 9.80 2.95 20.78
C PHE A 171 9.40 2.82 19.30
N GLY A 172 9.16 3.96 18.63
CA GLY A 172 8.76 3.99 17.21
C GLY A 172 9.84 3.52 16.22
N ALA A 173 11.09 3.37 16.66
CA ALA A 173 12.20 2.86 15.86
C ALA A 173 12.47 1.36 16.08
N LEU A 174 11.75 0.71 17.00
CA LEU A 174 11.91 -0.71 17.27
C LEU A 174 11.34 -1.55 16.12
N PRO A 175 11.96 -2.70 15.77
CA PRO A 175 11.37 -3.62 14.80
C PRO A 175 10.04 -4.20 15.33
N PRO A 176 9.09 -4.59 14.47
CA PRO A 176 7.79 -5.14 14.88
C PRO A 176 7.91 -6.32 15.86
N GLN A 177 8.91 -7.20 15.67
CA GLN A 177 9.20 -8.30 16.58
C GLN A 177 9.51 -7.80 18.01
N ARG A 178 10.29 -6.72 18.15
CA ARG A 178 10.64 -6.16 19.46
C ARG A 178 9.45 -5.47 20.11
N VAL A 179 8.62 -4.77 19.34
CA VAL A 179 7.36 -4.21 19.85
C VAL A 179 6.43 -5.31 20.35
N ARG A 180 6.35 -6.43 19.61
CA ARG A 180 5.58 -7.61 20.03
C ARG A 180 6.06 -8.17 21.36
N THR A 181 7.39 -8.21 21.59
CA THR A 181 8.01 -8.59 22.87
C THR A 181 7.63 -7.65 24.01
N VAL A 182 7.61 -6.33 23.77
CA VAL A 182 7.16 -5.35 24.76
C VAL A 182 5.67 -5.56 25.12
N ILE A 183 4.81 -5.83 24.13
CA ILE A 183 3.39 -6.14 24.35
C ILE A 183 3.22 -7.41 25.20
N ASP A 184 4.02 -8.46 24.94
CA ASP A 184 4.03 -9.67 25.78
C ASP A 184 4.51 -9.39 27.20
N ALA A 185 5.53 -8.54 27.38
CA ALA A 185 5.99 -8.12 28.70
C ALA A 185 4.88 -7.35 29.45
N TRP A 186 4.19 -6.39 28.81
CA TRP A 186 3.05 -5.72 29.43
C TRP A 186 1.92 -6.67 29.80
N ALA A 187 1.63 -7.68 28.98
CA ALA A 187 0.64 -8.71 29.30
C ALA A 187 1.08 -9.57 30.50
N ASP A 188 2.32 -10.08 30.52
CA ASP A 188 2.87 -10.87 31.64
C ASP A 188 2.79 -10.09 32.95
N ARG A 189 3.24 -8.83 32.93
CA ARG A 189 3.27 -7.98 34.12
C ARG A 189 1.90 -7.54 34.56
N THR A 190 0.97 -7.25 33.64
CA THR A 190 -0.42 -6.97 33.98
C THR A 190 -1.06 -8.15 34.72
N GLU A 191 -0.86 -9.37 34.23
CA GLU A 191 -1.38 -10.56 34.90
C GLU A 191 -0.73 -10.81 36.26
N ALA A 192 0.59 -10.63 36.36
CA ALA A 192 1.32 -10.82 37.62
C ALA A 192 0.89 -9.80 38.68
N LEU A 193 0.86 -8.51 38.35
CA LEU A 193 0.45 -7.44 39.27
C LEU A 193 -1.03 -7.55 39.65
N GLY A 194 -1.90 -7.98 38.73
CA GLY A 194 -3.32 -8.19 39.02
C GLY A 194 -3.60 -9.33 40.01
N ARG A 195 -2.64 -10.23 40.25
CA ARG A 195 -2.75 -11.28 41.28
C ARG A 195 -2.29 -10.83 42.66
N GLU A 196 -1.65 -9.66 42.77
CA GLU A 196 -1.19 -9.13 44.05
C GLU A 196 -2.39 -8.67 44.91
N PRO A 197 -2.54 -9.15 46.15
CA PRO A 197 -3.72 -8.86 46.99
C PRO A 197 -4.01 -7.38 47.24
N GLY A 198 -3.00 -6.50 47.15
CA GLY A 198 -3.16 -5.07 47.32
C GLY A 198 -3.55 -4.30 46.05
N VAL A 199 -3.35 -4.86 44.86
CA VAL A 199 -3.48 -4.10 43.59
C VAL A 199 -4.92 -4.12 43.07
N GLU A 200 -5.51 -2.94 42.91
CA GLU A 200 -6.86 -2.71 42.35
C GLU A 200 -6.84 -2.36 40.86
N GLN A 201 -5.77 -1.73 40.38
CA GLN A 201 -5.65 -1.26 39.01
C GLN A 201 -4.22 -1.37 38.50
N VAL A 202 -4.03 -1.92 37.29
CA VAL A 202 -2.72 -1.93 36.61
C VAL A 202 -2.71 -0.95 35.43
N PHE A 203 -1.70 -0.09 35.39
CA PHE A 203 -1.55 0.95 34.39
C PHE A 203 -0.17 0.89 33.71
N CYS A 204 -0.15 0.57 32.42
CA CYS A 204 1.07 0.60 31.61
C CYS A 204 1.13 1.93 30.86
N PHE A 205 2.27 2.62 30.91
CA PHE A 205 2.43 3.89 30.21
C PHE A 205 3.87 4.18 29.77
N GLU A 206 3.99 5.01 28.73
CA GLU A 206 5.24 5.56 28.25
C GLU A 206 5.14 7.09 28.17
N ASN A 207 6.22 7.76 28.56
CA ASN A 207 6.42 9.17 28.28
C ASN A 207 7.62 9.29 27.33
N ARG A 208 7.44 9.92 26.17
CA ARG A 208 8.51 10.31 25.25
C ARG A 208 8.66 11.84 25.13
N GLY A 209 9.89 12.35 25.31
CA GLY A 209 10.25 13.77 25.15
C GLY A 209 10.42 14.52 26.48
N GLN A 210 11.39 15.45 26.55
CA GLN A 210 11.68 16.20 27.79
C GLN A 210 10.51 17.08 28.22
N GLU A 211 9.73 17.55 27.25
CA GLU A 211 8.60 18.47 27.42
C GLU A 211 7.44 17.89 28.22
N ILE A 212 7.41 16.56 28.37
CA ILE A 212 6.42 15.85 29.20
C ILE A 212 7.06 15.17 30.42
N GLY A 213 8.24 15.65 30.84
CA GLY A 213 8.88 15.27 32.09
C GLY A 213 9.72 13.98 32.03
N VAL A 214 10.14 13.57 30.83
CA VAL A 214 11.13 12.49 30.68
C VAL A 214 12.49 12.97 31.20
N THR A 215 13.02 12.23 32.18
CA THR A 215 14.29 12.54 32.87
C THR A 215 15.41 11.56 32.54
N LEU A 216 15.11 10.53 31.74
CA LEU A 216 16.04 9.53 31.21
C LEU A 216 15.76 9.36 29.72
N HIS A 217 16.75 9.59 28.87
CA HIS A 217 16.59 9.55 27.41
C HIS A 217 16.46 8.12 26.84
N HIS A 218 16.91 7.12 27.59
CA HIS A 218 16.84 5.71 27.19
C HIS A 218 15.37 5.28 26.99
N PRO A 219 15.02 4.55 25.91
CA PRO A 219 13.64 4.14 25.64
C PRO A 219 13.07 3.22 26.73
N HIS A 220 12.09 3.73 27.49
CA HIS A 220 11.48 3.01 28.61
C HIS A 220 10.04 3.48 28.88
N GLY A 221 9.28 2.61 29.54
CA GLY A 221 7.97 2.87 30.09
C GLY A 221 7.90 2.46 31.55
N GLN A 222 6.70 2.54 32.13
CA GLN A 222 6.43 2.17 33.50
C GLN A 222 5.14 1.37 33.61
N ILE A 223 5.07 0.52 34.63
CA ILE A 223 3.91 -0.30 34.96
C ILE A 223 3.58 -0.08 36.42
N TYR A 224 2.41 0.50 36.70
CA TYR A 224 1.98 0.82 38.06
C TYR A 224 0.82 -0.09 38.47
N GLY A 225 0.99 -0.81 39.57
CA GLY A 225 -0.08 -1.48 40.30
C GLY A 225 -0.57 -0.57 41.43
N TYR A 226 -1.70 0.11 41.22
CA TYR A 226 -2.33 0.99 42.19
C TYR A 226 -3.14 0.20 43.21
N PRO A 227 -3.07 0.53 44.52
CA PRO A 227 -3.91 -0.09 45.54
C PRO A 227 -5.31 0.54 45.67
N TYR A 228 -5.69 1.36 44.71
CA TYR A 228 -6.96 2.06 44.66
C TYR A 228 -7.34 2.32 43.20
N LEU A 229 -8.62 2.59 42.93
CA LEU A 229 -9.04 3.10 41.64
C LEU A 229 -8.66 4.56 41.47
N THR A 230 -7.88 4.83 40.42
CA THR A 230 -7.47 6.19 40.06
C THR A 230 -8.69 7.06 39.72
N PRO A 231 -8.61 8.39 39.90
CA PRO A 231 -9.75 9.29 39.69
C PRO A 231 -10.34 9.17 38.28
N THR A 232 -9.48 9.07 37.26
CA THR A 232 -9.90 8.88 35.86
C THR A 232 -10.68 7.58 35.66
N THR A 233 -10.18 6.46 36.17
CA THR A 233 -10.84 5.15 36.05
C THR A 233 -12.18 5.11 36.80
N ARG A 234 -12.25 5.72 38.00
CA ARG A 234 -13.49 5.83 38.77
C ARG A 234 -14.55 6.62 38.00
N ALA A 235 -14.17 7.76 37.40
CA ALA A 235 -15.08 8.58 36.60
C ALA A 235 -15.57 7.82 35.34
N MET A 236 -14.69 7.10 34.65
CA MET A 236 -15.05 6.29 33.50
C MET A 236 -16.02 5.16 33.89
N LEU A 237 -15.75 4.43 34.97
CA LEU A 237 -16.64 3.37 35.46
C LEU A 237 -18.00 3.90 35.89
N ALA A 238 -18.06 5.08 36.52
CA ALA A 238 -19.34 5.71 36.87
C ALA A 238 -20.19 6.00 35.61
N GLN A 239 -19.57 6.54 34.55
CA GLN A 239 -20.27 6.76 33.28
C GLN A 239 -20.66 5.45 32.59
N ALA A 240 -19.77 4.46 32.57
CA ALA A 240 -20.04 3.16 31.99
C ALA A 240 -21.19 2.45 32.70
N ARG A 241 -21.23 2.51 34.04
CA ARG A 241 -22.32 1.95 34.86
C ARG A 241 -23.65 2.63 34.55
N ALA A 242 -23.70 3.97 34.57
CA ALA A 242 -24.91 4.72 34.26
C ALA A 242 -25.42 4.47 32.83
N HIS A 243 -24.50 4.32 31.87
CA HIS A 243 -24.83 3.97 30.49
C HIS A 243 -25.38 2.53 30.39
N HIS A 244 -24.72 1.58 31.05
CA HIS A 244 -25.15 0.17 31.08
C HIS A 244 -26.53 0.01 31.71
N GLU A 245 -26.79 0.67 32.84
CA GLU A 245 -28.12 0.68 33.49
C GLU A 245 -29.23 1.23 32.57
N ARG A 246 -28.89 2.17 31.68
CA ARG A 246 -29.85 2.80 30.76
C ARG A 246 -30.07 2.00 29.47
N THR A 247 -29.05 1.33 28.96
CA THR A 247 -29.06 0.76 27.60
C THR A 247 -28.87 -0.76 27.54
N GLY A 248 -28.32 -1.35 28.61
CA GLY A 248 -27.79 -2.72 28.61
C GLY A 248 -26.46 -2.89 27.86
N GLY A 249 -25.98 -1.85 27.16
CA GLY A 249 -24.76 -1.86 26.36
C GLY A 249 -23.49 -1.57 27.17
N ASN A 250 -22.34 -1.66 26.51
CA ASN A 250 -21.05 -1.26 27.06
C ASN A 250 -20.67 0.10 26.47
N LEU A 251 -20.46 1.11 27.32
CA LEU A 251 -20.23 2.48 26.87
C LEU A 251 -19.04 2.63 25.92
N LEU A 252 -17.92 1.96 26.21
CA LEU A 252 -16.71 2.04 25.38
C LEU A 252 -16.90 1.31 24.05
N ARG A 253 -17.80 0.32 23.99
CA ARG A 253 -18.20 -0.32 22.73
C ARG A 253 -19.02 0.63 21.88
N ASP A 254 -20.06 1.20 22.46
CA ASP A 254 -20.97 2.11 21.78
C ASP A 254 -20.25 3.37 21.28
N VAL A 255 -19.25 3.88 22.01
CA VAL A 255 -18.38 4.97 21.55
C VAL A 255 -17.59 4.57 20.32
N LEU A 256 -16.93 3.41 20.32
CA LEU A 256 -16.16 2.93 19.17
C LEU A 256 -17.04 2.73 17.93
N ASP A 257 -18.22 2.11 18.12
CA ASP A 257 -19.17 1.88 17.04
C ASP A 257 -19.71 3.21 16.46
N ALA A 258 -19.91 4.23 17.31
CA ALA A 258 -20.30 5.57 16.85
C ALA A 258 -19.19 6.27 16.05
N GLU A 259 -17.92 6.13 16.45
CA GLU A 259 -16.79 6.70 15.71
C GLU A 259 -16.58 6.01 14.35
N LEU A 260 -16.74 4.68 14.31
CA LEU A 260 -16.72 3.91 13.07
C LEU A 260 -17.86 4.30 12.12
N ALA A 261 -19.06 4.52 12.66
CA ALA A 261 -20.21 4.95 11.87
C ALA A 261 -20.06 6.37 11.28
N ASP A 262 -19.38 7.29 11.99
CA ASP A 262 -19.09 8.64 11.49
C ASP A 262 -17.95 8.61 10.44
N GLY A 263 -16.90 7.82 10.68
CA GLY A 263 -15.77 7.63 9.76
C GLY A 263 -14.80 8.81 9.68
N ARG A 264 -15.26 10.06 9.86
CA ARG A 264 -14.40 11.27 9.69
C ARG A 264 -13.22 11.33 10.64
N ARG A 265 -13.33 10.70 11.82
CA ARG A 265 -12.30 10.73 12.87
C ARG A 265 -11.46 9.45 12.94
N ILE A 266 -11.67 8.49 12.03
CA ILE A 266 -10.88 7.26 11.97
C ILE A 266 -9.51 7.57 11.38
N VAL A 267 -8.45 7.26 12.12
CA VAL A 267 -7.07 7.52 11.72
C VAL A 267 -6.49 6.34 10.95
N LEU A 268 -6.61 5.13 11.50
CA LEU A 268 -6.18 3.90 10.84
C LEU A 268 -7.02 2.73 11.31
N GLU A 269 -7.14 1.73 10.45
CA GLU A 269 -7.82 0.48 10.73
C GLU A 269 -6.93 -0.68 10.31
N THR A 270 -6.98 -1.75 11.11
CA THR A 270 -6.36 -3.04 10.84
C THR A 270 -7.41 -4.13 11.04
N GLU A 271 -7.01 -5.39 10.90
CA GLU A 271 -7.92 -6.53 11.11
C GLU A 271 -8.49 -6.52 12.52
N HIS A 272 -7.69 -6.19 13.53
CA HIS A 272 -8.07 -6.28 14.93
C HIS A 272 -8.12 -4.94 15.67
N TRP A 273 -7.55 -3.87 15.12
CA TRP A 273 -7.46 -2.57 15.80
C TRP A 273 -8.00 -1.39 15.00
N VAL A 274 -8.50 -0.40 15.72
CA VAL A 274 -8.96 0.88 15.19
C VAL A 274 -8.30 2.01 15.98
N ALA A 275 -7.62 2.93 15.29
CA ALA A 275 -7.19 4.20 15.87
C ALA A 275 -8.11 5.32 15.40
N TYR A 276 -8.56 6.17 16.32
CA TYR A 276 -9.45 7.28 16.04
C TYR A 276 -9.16 8.47 16.96
N VAL A 277 -9.46 9.68 16.48
CA VAL A 277 -9.47 10.86 17.35
C VAL A 277 -10.83 10.93 18.05
N PRO A 278 -10.90 10.91 19.39
CA PRO A 278 -12.19 10.92 20.07
C PRO A 278 -12.96 12.21 19.79
N PHE A 279 -14.29 12.11 19.65
CA PHE A 279 -15.18 13.26 19.45
C PHE A 279 -14.98 14.39 20.49
N ALA A 280 -14.54 14.04 21.71
CA ALA A 280 -14.26 14.99 22.78
C ALA A 280 -12.77 15.05 23.14
N ALA A 281 -11.88 15.06 22.14
CA ALA A 281 -10.44 15.22 22.32
C ALA A 281 -10.10 16.53 23.06
N ARG A 282 -9.20 16.43 24.06
CA ARG A 282 -8.84 17.53 24.96
C ARG A 282 -7.45 18.07 24.69
N TRP A 283 -6.58 17.25 24.11
CA TRP A 283 -5.20 17.60 23.83
C TRP A 283 -5.00 18.11 22.40
N PRO A 284 -3.96 18.93 22.14
CA PRO A 284 -3.61 19.39 20.79
C PRO A 284 -3.47 18.27 19.76
N VAL A 285 -2.95 17.12 20.20
CA VAL A 285 -2.96 15.85 19.48
C VAL A 285 -3.40 14.79 20.46
N GLU A 286 -4.47 14.06 20.12
CA GLU A 286 -5.01 12.95 20.91
C GLU A 286 -5.53 11.87 19.96
N VAL A 287 -5.17 10.63 20.22
CA VAL A 287 -5.66 9.47 19.47
C VAL A 287 -5.95 8.34 20.45
N HIS A 288 -7.08 7.67 20.29
CA HIS A 288 -7.40 6.42 20.97
C HIS A 288 -7.15 5.26 20.01
N LEU A 289 -6.51 4.18 20.48
CA LEU A 289 -6.31 2.94 19.75
C LEU A 289 -6.96 1.80 20.53
N ALA A 290 -7.99 1.19 19.94
CA ALA A 290 -8.84 0.21 20.60
C ALA A 290 -8.96 -1.08 19.78
N PRO A 291 -9.05 -2.25 20.44
CA PRO A 291 -9.33 -3.50 19.77
C PRO A 291 -10.80 -3.55 19.32
N ARG A 292 -11.05 -4.19 18.17
CA ARG A 292 -12.41 -4.43 17.66
C ARG A 292 -13.17 -5.40 18.56
N ARG A 293 -12.49 -6.40 19.11
CA ARG A 293 -13.05 -7.33 20.09
C ARG A 293 -13.10 -6.69 21.47
N ASP A 294 -14.14 -7.00 22.22
CA ASP A 294 -14.28 -6.55 23.59
C ASP A 294 -13.34 -7.37 24.48
N VAL A 295 -12.24 -6.74 24.89
CA VAL A 295 -11.26 -7.32 25.82
C VAL A 295 -11.05 -6.38 27.00
N PRO A 296 -10.93 -6.91 28.23
CA PRO A 296 -10.75 -6.08 29.43
C PRO A 296 -9.34 -5.50 29.57
N ASP A 297 -8.32 -6.20 29.09
CA ASP A 297 -6.91 -5.89 29.36
C ASP A 297 -5.96 -6.56 28.35
N LEU A 298 -4.67 -6.23 28.41
CA LEU A 298 -3.64 -6.77 27.50
C LEU A 298 -3.50 -8.31 27.57
N PRO A 299 -3.57 -8.97 28.74
CA PRO A 299 -3.57 -10.43 28.83
C PRO A 299 -4.68 -11.11 28.04
N ALA A 300 -5.86 -10.50 27.94
CA ALA A 300 -7.02 -11.07 27.23
C ALA A 300 -6.93 -11.02 25.70
N LEU A 301 -5.93 -10.34 25.12
CA LEU A 301 -5.63 -10.36 23.68
C LEU A 301 -5.06 -11.73 23.26
N SER A 302 -5.50 -12.21 22.10
CA SER A 302 -4.94 -13.38 21.40
C SER A 302 -3.57 -13.07 20.78
N GLY A 303 -2.88 -14.11 20.29
CA GLY A 303 -1.60 -13.95 19.59
C GLY A 303 -1.72 -13.02 18.38
N ALA A 304 -2.67 -13.30 17.48
CA ALA A 304 -2.92 -12.50 16.27
C ALA A 304 -3.26 -11.03 16.60
N GLU A 305 -4.09 -10.78 17.62
CA GLU A 305 -4.41 -9.40 18.02
C GLU A 305 -3.19 -8.65 18.58
N ARG A 306 -2.25 -9.34 19.24
CA ARG A 306 -1.00 -8.73 19.72
C ARG A 306 0.02 -8.52 18.59
N ASP A 307 0.04 -9.41 17.60
CA ASP A 307 0.87 -9.26 16.40
C ASP A 307 0.39 -8.05 15.57
N ASP A 308 -0.92 -7.94 15.36
CA ASP A 308 -1.54 -6.80 14.68
C ASP A 308 -1.38 -5.49 15.47
N LEU A 309 -1.45 -5.55 16.81
CA LEU A 309 -1.17 -4.39 17.66
C LEU A 309 0.23 -3.82 17.41
N ALA A 310 1.24 -4.68 17.25
CA ALA A 310 2.60 -4.22 17.02
C ALA A 310 2.71 -3.39 15.74
N VAL A 311 2.00 -3.79 14.68
CA VAL A 311 1.93 -3.07 13.40
C VAL A 311 1.12 -1.78 13.54
N ALA A 312 -0.10 -1.86 14.06
CA ALA A 312 -1.00 -0.72 14.22
C ALA A 312 -0.38 0.38 15.10
N TYR A 313 0.32 -0.01 16.17
CA TYR A 313 0.92 0.93 17.09
C TYR A 313 2.15 1.64 16.49
N LEU A 314 3.03 0.92 15.79
CA LEU A 314 4.15 1.52 15.08
C LEU A 314 3.68 2.52 14.01
N GLU A 315 2.67 2.15 13.23
CA GLU A 315 2.11 3.04 12.21
C GLU A 315 1.49 4.29 12.83
N LEU A 316 0.77 4.15 13.96
CA LEU A 316 0.25 5.30 14.71
C LEU A 316 1.39 6.23 15.16
N LEU A 317 2.45 5.69 15.78
CA LEU A 317 3.59 6.48 16.24
C LEU A 317 4.31 7.18 15.09
N ARG A 318 4.46 6.52 13.93
CA ARG A 318 5.03 7.12 12.72
C ARG A 318 4.22 8.33 12.25
N ARG A 319 2.89 8.21 12.19
CA ARG A 319 2.02 9.35 11.83
C ARG A 319 2.10 10.49 12.83
N LEU A 320 2.22 10.18 14.12
CA LEU A 320 2.41 11.19 15.17
C LEU A 320 3.73 11.95 14.98
N ASP A 321 4.82 11.27 14.59
CA ASP A 321 6.12 11.90 14.31
C ASP A 321 6.15 12.74 13.03
N LEU A 322 5.23 12.50 12.11
CA LEU A 322 5.04 13.31 10.90
C LEU A 322 3.98 14.41 11.08
N PHE A 323 3.32 14.49 12.25
CA PHE A 323 2.19 15.38 12.46
C PHE A 323 2.56 16.86 12.26
N PHE A 324 3.69 17.26 12.83
CA PHE A 324 4.24 18.62 12.71
C PHE A 324 5.50 18.66 11.84
N GLU A 325 5.61 19.71 11.03
CA GLU A 325 6.78 20.01 10.21
C GLU A 325 7.51 21.23 10.78
N GLY A 326 8.83 21.12 10.88
CA GLY A 326 9.72 22.18 11.30
C GLY A 326 10.12 23.10 10.14
N PRO A 327 11.02 24.07 10.39
CA PRO A 327 11.58 24.90 9.34
C PRO A 327 12.23 24.05 8.24
N GLY A 328 11.83 24.26 6.98
CA GLY A 328 12.33 23.49 5.84
C GLY A 328 11.59 22.17 5.57
N GLY A 329 10.44 21.91 6.22
CA GLY A 329 9.59 20.74 5.94
C GLY A 329 10.05 19.45 6.61
N ALA A 330 11.10 19.47 7.43
CA ALA A 330 11.55 18.30 8.17
C ALA A 330 10.55 17.92 9.29
N PRO A 331 10.27 16.64 9.54
CA PRO A 331 9.34 16.22 10.58
C PRO A 331 9.86 16.55 11.98
N VAL A 332 8.94 16.87 12.90
CA VAL A 332 9.24 17.14 14.32
C VAL A 332 8.73 15.97 15.14
N ALA A 333 9.66 15.26 15.79
CA ALA A 333 9.32 14.19 16.72
C ALA A 333 8.35 14.69 17.81
N LEU A 334 7.18 14.06 17.91
CA LEU A 334 6.10 14.53 18.78
C LEU A 334 6.31 14.05 20.23
N PRO A 335 6.47 14.93 21.23
CA PRO A 335 6.49 14.47 22.62
C PRO A 335 5.11 13.93 22.98
N TYR A 336 5.01 12.73 23.56
CA TYR A 336 3.71 12.10 23.82
C TYR A 336 3.68 11.27 25.10
N ILE A 337 2.51 11.19 25.71
CA ILE A 337 2.17 10.22 26.75
C ILE A 337 1.30 9.15 26.09
N ALA A 338 1.71 7.89 26.20
CA ALA A 338 0.95 6.73 25.76
C ALA A 338 0.45 5.98 27.01
N ALA A 339 -0.87 5.94 27.21
CA ALA A 339 -1.52 5.46 28.41
C ALA A 339 -2.47 4.29 28.10
N TRP A 340 -2.12 3.08 28.56
CA TRP A 340 -2.98 1.91 28.42
C TRP A 340 -4.04 1.87 29.52
N HIS A 341 -5.29 2.13 29.14
CA HIS A 341 -6.45 2.00 30.01
C HIS A 341 -6.96 0.57 29.96
N GLN A 342 -6.92 -0.09 31.12
CA GLN A 342 -7.33 -1.47 31.31
C GLN A 342 -8.48 -1.52 32.31
N ALA A 343 -9.28 -2.57 32.24
CA ALA A 343 -10.29 -2.85 33.24
C ALA A 343 -9.64 -3.07 34.62
N PRO A 344 -10.24 -2.57 35.72
CA PRO A 344 -9.70 -2.83 37.06
C PRO A 344 -9.73 -4.31 37.42
N VAL A 345 -8.92 -4.65 38.42
CA VAL A 345 -8.67 -6.04 38.82
C VAL A 345 -9.91 -6.67 39.46
N ARG A 346 -10.59 -5.93 40.36
CA ARG A 346 -11.63 -6.48 41.24
C ARG A 346 -13.04 -6.02 40.91
N GLU A 347 -13.22 -4.80 40.42
CA GLU A 347 -14.55 -4.22 40.17
C GLU A 347 -14.71 -3.63 38.77
N GLY A 348 -15.93 -3.71 38.24
CA GLY A 348 -16.31 -3.07 36.98
C GLY A 348 -15.60 -3.62 35.74
N ARG A 349 -15.06 -4.84 35.81
CA ARG A 349 -14.27 -5.44 34.72
C ARG A 349 -15.11 -5.69 33.45
N ASP A 350 -16.39 -6.01 33.63
CA ASP A 350 -17.42 -6.18 32.61
C ASP A 350 -17.91 -4.86 31.98
N LEU A 351 -17.70 -3.74 32.68
CA LEU A 351 -18.09 -2.40 32.24
C LEU A 351 -16.98 -1.66 31.50
N SER A 352 -15.75 -2.18 31.49
CA SER A 352 -14.58 -1.55 30.90
C SER A 352 -14.09 -2.31 29.65
N ARG A 353 -13.25 -1.65 28.85
CA ARG A 353 -12.59 -2.20 27.65
C ARG A 353 -11.18 -1.64 27.56
N LEU A 354 -10.24 -2.47 27.11
CA LEU A 354 -8.87 -2.07 26.81
C LEU A 354 -8.87 -0.99 25.73
N HIS A 355 -8.13 0.09 25.94
CA HIS A 355 -7.71 0.99 24.88
C HIS A 355 -6.44 1.73 25.27
N LEU A 356 -5.69 2.15 24.26
CA LEU A 356 -4.59 3.10 24.41
C LEU A 356 -5.12 4.51 24.20
N GLN A 357 -4.71 5.45 25.04
CA GLN A 357 -4.82 6.88 24.80
C GLN A 357 -3.42 7.45 24.60
N VAL A 358 -3.12 7.93 23.39
CA VAL A 358 -1.87 8.65 23.10
C VAL A 358 -2.18 10.13 22.93
N PHE A 359 -1.46 10.99 23.64
CA PHE A 359 -1.66 12.43 23.54
C PHE A 359 -0.38 13.24 23.68
N SER A 360 -0.37 14.43 23.10
CA SER A 360 0.77 15.35 23.12
C SER A 360 0.40 16.71 23.72
N VAL A 361 1.35 17.33 24.40
CA VAL A 361 1.29 18.72 24.84
C VAL A 361 1.78 19.70 23.76
N LEU A 362 2.36 19.24 22.66
CA LEU A 362 2.86 20.11 21.60
C LEU A 362 1.70 20.61 20.73
N ARG A 363 1.51 21.93 20.64
CA ARG A 363 0.44 22.54 19.82
C ARG A 363 0.90 23.05 18.46
N ALA A 364 2.21 23.28 18.31
CA ALA A 364 2.88 23.65 17.06
C ALA A 364 4.40 23.44 17.26
N PRO A 365 5.20 23.39 16.19
CA PRO A 365 6.67 23.31 16.29
C PRO A 365 7.23 24.33 17.29
N GLY A 366 7.93 23.85 18.31
CA GLY A 366 8.52 24.67 19.38
C GLY A 366 7.52 25.35 20.33
N LYS A 367 6.23 24.97 20.33
CA LYS A 367 5.19 25.58 21.18
C LYS A 367 4.41 24.52 21.95
N LEU A 368 4.54 24.53 23.28
CA LEU A 368 3.78 23.68 24.19
C LEU A 368 2.44 24.31 24.56
N LYS A 369 1.44 23.47 24.83
CA LYS A 369 0.20 23.81 25.52
C LYS A 369 0.50 23.80 27.02
N TYR A 370 0.50 24.99 27.60
CA TYR A 370 0.42 25.15 29.05
C TYR A 370 -1.05 25.11 29.44
N LEU A 371 -1.40 24.26 30.41
CA LEU A 371 -2.76 24.22 30.95
C LEU A 371 -3.07 25.56 31.62
N ALA A 372 -4.16 26.22 31.24
CA ALA A 372 -4.55 27.48 31.87
C ALA A 372 -5.24 27.19 33.21
N GLY A 373 -5.49 28.24 34.00
CA GLY A 373 -6.13 28.10 35.32
C GLY A 373 -7.52 27.43 35.26
N SER A 374 -8.21 27.49 34.12
CA SER A 374 -9.45 26.74 33.90
C SER A 374 -9.20 25.23 33.92
N GLU A 375 -8.21 24.74 33.15
CA GLU A 375 -7.88 23.33 33.10
C GLU A 375 -7.14 22.85 34.35
N SER A 376 -6.08 23.56 34.78
CA SER A 376 -5.22 23.12 35.88
C SER A 376 -5.80 23.40 37.26
N GLY A 377 -6.62 24.45 37.39
CA GLY A 377 -7.21 24.87 38.66
C GLY A 377 -8.63 24.31 38.84
N MET A 378 -9.49 24.46 37.83
CA MET A 378 -10.91 24.06 37.91
C MET A 378 -11.22 22.70 37.25
N GLY A 379 -10.26 22.09 36.54
CA GLY A 379 -10.50 20.85 35.79
C GLY A 379 -11.38 21.03 34.54
N ALA A 380 -11.67 22.27 34.14
CA ALA A 380 -12.55 22.58 33.02
C ALA A 380 -11.76 22.73 31.71
N TRP A 381 -11.72 21.64 30.94
CA TRP A 381 -10.94 21.48 29.72
C TRP A 381 -11.41 22.37 28.56
N VAL A 382 -10.45 22.98 27.86
CA VAL A 382 -10.68 23.76 26.63
C VAL A 382 -9.73 23.25 25.54
N SER A 383 -10.28 22.87 24.38
CA SER A 383 -9.49 22.47 23.22
C SER A 383 -9.21 23.66 22.30
N ASP A 384 -7.97 23.74 21.81
CA ASP A 384 -7.51 24.79 20.88
C ASP A 384 -7.65 24.39 19.40
N THR A 385 -8.19 23.19 19.14
CA THR A 385 -8.40 22.60 17.81
C THR A 385 -9.64 21.71 17.81
N THR A 386 -10.07 21.24 16.64
CA THR A 386 -11.16 20.27 16.53
C THR A 386 -10.62 18.85 16.29
N PRO A 387 -11.29 17.82 16.84
CA PRO A 387 -10.97 16.42 16.58
C PRO A 387 -10.83 16.09 15.08
N GLU A 388 -11.73 16.61 14.25
CA GLU A 388 -11.76 16.38 12.79
C GLU A 388 -10.49 16.91 12.11
N ARG A 389 -9.95 18.04 12.59
CA ARG A 389 -8.71 18.60 12.03
C ARG A 389 -7.49 17.77 12.40
N ILE A 390 -7.46 17.22 13.62
CA ILE A 390 -6.41 16.29 14.05
C ILE A 390 -6.49 15.03 13.19
N ALA A 391 -7.68 14.45 13.04
CA ALA A 391 -7.90 13.24 12.27
C ALA A 391 -7.52 13.42 10.79
N ALA A 392 -8.01 14.49 10.15
CA ALA A 392 -7.69 14.80 8.75
C ALA A 392 -6.19 14.93 8.51
N ARG A 393 -5.45 15.53 9.45
CA ARG A 393 -3.98 15.61 9.36
C ARG A 393 -3.34 14.23 9.47
N LEU A 394 -3.74 13.40 10.43
CA LEU A 394 -3.19 12.05 10.60
C LEU A 394 -3.56 11.09 9.45
N GLN A 395 -4.73 11.28 8.83
CA GLN A 395 -5.16 10.55 7.63
C GLN A 395 -4.27 10.90 6.43
N ALA A 396 -3.96 12.19 6.24
CA ALA A 396 -3.08 12.65 5.17
C ALA A 396 -1.62 12.14 5.29
N LEU A 397 -1.26 11.58 6.45
CA LEU A 397 0.07 11.01 6.74
C LEU A 397 0.11 9.48 6.62
N ALA A 398 -0.99 8.86 6.17
CA ALA A 398 -1.04 7.43 5.88
C ALA A 398 0.05 7.04 4.87
N PRO A 399 0.59 5.81 4.96
CA PRO A 399 1.47 5.28 3.92
C PRO A 399 0.67 5.24 2.61
N ALA A 400 1.32 5.50 1.49
CA ALA A 400 0.67 5.28 0.20
C ALA A 400 0.24 3.81 0.10
N PRO A 401 -0.93 3.52 -0.49
CA PRO A 401 -1.28 2.13 -0.82
C PRO A 401 -0.16 1.52 -1.67
N ALA A 402 0.14 0.24 -1.45
CA ALA A 402 1.13 -0.47 -2.25
C ALA A 402 0.69 -0.52 -3.72
N ALA A 403 1.66 -0.43 -4.63
CA ALA A 403 1.42 -0.60 -6.06
C ALA A 403 0.73 -1.95 -6.36
N GLN A 404 -0.31 -1.93 -7.19
CA GLN A 404 -1.03 -3.14 -7.59
C GLN A 404 -0.45 -3.70 -8.89
N TRP A 405 0.23 -4.84 -8.81
CA TRP A 405 0.86 -5.49 -9.95
C TRP A 405 -0.08 -6.48 -10.65
N VAL A 406 -0.12 -6.42 -11.98
CA VAL A 406 -0.82 -7.40 -12.83
C VAL A 406 0.20 -8.38 -13.39
N GLU A 407 0.14 -9.62 -12.90
CA GLU A 407 1.02 -10.70 -13.36
C GLU A 407 0.50 -11.33 -14.67
N SER A 408 1.42 -11.63 -15.57
CA SER A 408 1.15 -12.52 -16.71
C SER A 408 1.12 -13.97 -16.24
N TRP A 409 0.28 -14.80 -16.88
CA TRP A 409 0.27 -16.24 -16.61
C TRP A 409 1.31 -16.96 -17.45
N PRO A 410 2.02 -17.94 -16.88
CA PRO A 410 2.66 -18.99 -17.68
C PRO A 410 1.66 -19.64 -18.64
N ASP A 411 2.10 -19.99 -19.85
CA ASP A 411 1.22 -20.52 -20.91
C ASP A 411 0.48 -21.80 -20.49
N ASP A 412 1.12 -22.67 -19.70
CA ASP A 412 0.51 -23.89 -19.15
C ASP A 412 -0.63 -23.58 -18.17
N VAL A 413 -0.43 -22.61 -17.27
CA VAL A 413 -1.46 -22.14 -16.34
C VAL A 413 -2.63 -21.53 -17.10
N GLY A 414 -2.37 -20.64 -18.06
CA GLY A 414 -3.41 -20.04 -18.89
C GLY A 414 -4.20 -21.09 -19.67
N ALA A 415 -3.51 -22.09 -20.23
CA ALA A 415 -4.14 -23.17 -20.98
C ALA A 415 -5.00 -24.09 -20.11
N ASP A 416 -4.53 -24.44 -18.91
CA ASP A 416 -5.28 -25.30 -18.00
C ASP A 416 -6.55 -24.63 -17.49
N ARG A 417 -6.53 -23.31 -17.25
CA ARG A 417 -7.71 -22.53 -16.88
C ARG A 417 -8.82 -22.62 -17.93
N VAL A 418 -8.49 -22.36 -19.21
CA VAL A 418 -9.49 -22.42 -20.28
C VAL A 418 -9.93 -23.85 -20.59
N ARG A 419 -9.07 -24.87 -20.44
CA ARG A 419 -9.47 -26.28 -20.55
C ARG A 419 -10.45 -26.68 -19.46
N GLN A 420 -10.19 -26.29 -18.22
CA GLN A 420 -11.09 -26.56 -17.10
C GLN A 420 -12.45 -25.89 -17.33
N ALA A 421 -12.44 -24.59 -17.66
CA ALA A 421 -13.67 -23.86 -17.95
C ALA A 421 -14.42 -24.45 -19.16
N PHE A 422 -13.70 -24.92 -20.18
CA PHE A 422 -14.30 -25.61 -21.32
C PHE A 422 -15.02 -26.90 -20.91
N ALA A 423 -14.41 -27.72 -20.05
CA ALA A 423 -15.03 -28.95 -19.55
C ALA A 423 -16.28 -28.67 -18.70
N GLU A 424 -16.28 -27.58 -17.94
CA GLU A 424 -17.42 -27.13 -17.12
C GLU A 424 -18.59 -26.63 -18.01
N VAL A 425 -18.29 -25.86 -19.06
CA VAL A 425 -19.31 -25.26 -19.94
C VAL A 425 -19.89 -26.27 -20.95
N PHE A 426 -19.05 -27.13 -21.52
CA PHE A 426 -19.42 -28.02 -22.63
C PHE A 426 -19.46 -29.52 -22.27
N SER A 427 -19.35 -29.89 -20.99
CA SER A 427 -19.30 -31.27 -20.44
C SER A 427 -18.01 -32.06 -20.74
N ALA A 428 -17.55 -32.85 -19.76
CA ALA A 428 -16.27 -33.56 -19.80
C ALA A 428 -16.18 -34.67 -20.87
N ASP A 429 -17.31 -35.27 -21.27
CA ASP A 429 -17.35 -36.32 -22.31
C ASP A 429 -17.08 -35.78 -23.72
N ASP A 430 -17.17 -34.46 -23.93
CA ASP A 430 -16.91 -33.81 -25.22
C ASP A 430 -15.47 -33.22 -25.30
N ALA A 431 -14.57 -33.50 -24.35
CA ALA A 431 -13.23 -32.89 -24.28
C ALA A 431 -12.22 -33.43 -25.32
N GLU A 432 -12.58 -34.45 -26.11
CA GLU A 432 -11.75 -34.91 -27.23
C GLU A 432 -11.57 -33.78 -28.27
N ASP A 433 -10.35 -33.63 -28.81
CA ASP A 433 -9.95 -32.62 -29.80
C ASP A 433 -9.96 -31.13 -29.37
N VAL A 434 -10.07 -30.82 -28.07
CA VAL A 434 -9.89 -29.45 -27.57
C VAL A 434 -8.42 -29.04 -27.67
N ARG A 435 -8.16 -27.92 -28.36
CA ARG A 435 -6.83 -27.31 -28.47
C ARG A 435 -6.84 -25.92 -27.84
N VAL A 436 -5.69 -25.49 -27.34
CA VAL A 436 -5.56 -24.17 -26.73
C VAL A 436 -4.67 -23.29 -27.57
N TYR A 437 -5.11 -22.06 -27.76
CA TYR A 437 -4.37 -21.01 -28.44
C TYR A 437 -4.33 -19.78 -27.56
N ALA A 438 -3.30 -18.97 -27.74
CA ALA A 438 -3.20 -17.70 -27.03
C ALA A 438 -2.62 -16.62 -27.93
N ALA A 439 -3.02 -15.39 -27.68
CA ALA A 439 -2.43 -14.21 -28.31
C ALA A 439 -2.17 -13.12 -27.27
N PRO A 440 -1.04 -12.40 -27.40
CA PRO A 440 -0.65 -11.39 -26.45
C PRO A 440 -1.43 -10.09 -26.65
N GLY A 441 -1.61 -9.34 -25.55
CA GLY A 441 -1.84 -7.90 -25.64
C GLY A 441 -0.58 -7.18 -26.14
N ARG A 442 -0.64 -5.86 -26.27
CA ARG A 442 0.48 -5.07 -26.80
C ARG A 442 0.61 -3.73 -26.11
N VAL A 443 1.83 -3.20 -26.10
CA VAL A 443 2.08 -1.79 -25.79
C VAL A 443 2.84 -1.14 -26.94
N ASN A 444 2.48 0.10 -27.27
CA ASN A 444 3.16 0.87 -28.30
C ASN A 444 4.24 1.74 -27.66
N ILE A 445 5.51 1.49 -27.99
CA ILE A 445 6.62 2.25 -27.38
C ILE A 445 6.56 3.70 -27.85
N ILE A 446 6.39 3.93 -29.15
CA ILE A 446 6.31 5.26 -29.76
C ILE A 446 5.62 5.16 -31.14
N GLY A 447 5.15 6.28 -31.69
CA GLY A 447 4.49 6.29 -33.00
C GLY A 447 2.96 6.34 -32.91
N GLU A 448 2.42 7.02 -31.90
CA GLU A 448 0.97 7.06 -31.64
C GLU A 448 0.22 7.93 -32.66
N HIS A 449 -1.01 7.55 -33.01
CA HIS A 449 -1.83 8.28 -34.01
C HIS A 449 -1.16 8.49 -35.38
N THR A 450 -0.16 7.65 -35.69
CA THR A 450 0.51 7.66 -36.99
C THR A 450 0.04 6.54 -37.91
N ASP A 451 -0.55 5.48 -37.38
CA ASP A 451 -0.98 4.28 -38.11
C ASP A 451 -2.01 4.59 -39.21
N TYR A 452 -3.12 5.26 -38.88
CA TYR A 452 -4.11 5.70 -39.88
C TYR A 452 -3.62 6.85 -40.76
N ASN A 453 -2.44 7.41 -40.47
CA ASN A 453 -1.75 8.39 -41.31
C ASN A 453 -0.67 7.74 -42.20
N ALA A 454 -0.64 6.41 -42.31
CA ALA A 454 0.37 5.63 -43.03
C ALA A 454 1.80 5.78 -42.47
N GLY A 455 1.91 6.16 -41.20
CA GLY A 455 3.16 6.42 -40.50
C GLY A 455 3.88 5.18 -39.99
N LEU A 456 4.67 5.36 -38.94
CA LEU A 456 5.50 4.32 -38.31
C LEU A 456 5.09 4.12 -36.86
N CYS A 457 4.86 2.86 -36.48
CA CYS A 457 4.59 2.46 -35.10
C CYS A 457 5.69 1.52 -34.59
N LEU A 458 5.91 1.48 -33.28
CA LEU A 458 6.89 0.59 -32.67
C LEU A 458 6.31 -0.16 -31.46
N PRO A 459 5.37 -1.09 -31.66
CA PRO A 459 4.83 -1.91 -30.59
C PRO A 459 5.73 -3.09 -30.18
N ILE A 460 5.48 -3.59 -28.97
CA ILE A 460 5.92 -4.91 -28.50
C ILE A 460 4.71 -5.73 -28.07
N ALA A 461 4.81 -7.06 -28.21
CA ALA A 461 3.85 -7.99 -27.62
C ALA A 461 4.12 -8.14 -26.11
N LEU A 462 3.09 -8.02 -25.29
CA LEU A 462 3.17 -8.22 -23.84
C LEU A 462 3.17 -9.70 -23.47
N PRO A 463 3.70 -10.09 -22.29
CA PRO A 463 3.57 -11.46 -21.81
C PRO A 463 2.13 -11.79 -21.35
N HIS A 464 1.28 -10.79 -21.15
CA HIS A 464 -0.14 -10.96 -20.84
C HIS A 464 -0.90 -11.38 -22.10
N ARG A 465 -1.66 -12.48 -22.01
CA ARG A 465 -2.32 -13.12 -23.15
C ARG A 465 -3.80 -13.39 -22.89
N THR A 466 -4.57 -13.42 -23.98
CA THR A 466 -5.89 -14.04 -24.02
C THR A 466 -5.72 -15.48 -24.48
N TYR A 467 -6.28 -16.42 -23.73
CA TYR A 467 -6.27 -17.85 -24.00
C TYR A 467 -7.65 -18.29 -24.49
N VAL A 468 -7.67 -19.18 -25.48
CA VAL A 468 -8.90 -19.78 -26.02
C VAL A 468 -8.74 -21.29 -26.12
N ALA A 469 -9.59 -22.02 -25.40
CA ALA A 469 -9.81 -23.45 -25.64
C ALA A 469 -10.84 -23.57 -26.77
N LEU A 470 -10.44 -24.18 -27.90
CA LEU A 470 -11.25 -24.27 -29.10
C LEU A 470 -11.39 -25.73 -29.55
N ARG A 471 -12.62 -26.12 -29.90
CA ARG A 471 -12.95 -27.41 -30.49
C ARG A 471 -13.69 -27.21 -31.82
N PRO A 472 -13.19 -27.74 -32.95
CA PRO A 472 -13.90 -27.62 -34.21
C PRO A 472 -15.18 -28.47 -34.22
N ARG A 473 -16.17 -28.03 -34.99
CA ARG A 473 -17.43 -28.77 -35.21
C ARG A 473 -17.55 -29.18 -36.67
N THR A 474 -18.44 -30.14 -36.93
CA THR A 474 -18.76 -30.56 -38.30
C THR A 474 -19.86 -29.72 -38.96
N ASP A 475 -20.64 -28.98 -38.16
CA ASP A 475 -21.65 -28.04 -38.63
C ASP A 475 -21.10 -26.59 -38.66
N SER A 476 -21.95 -25.61 -38.94
CA SER A 476 -21.60 -24.17 -38.94
C SER A 476 -21.95 -23.45 -37.65
N VAL A 477 -22.30 -24.20 -36.58
CA VAL A 477 -22.69 -23.60 -35.30
C VAL A 477 -21.44 -23.11 -34.56
N VAL A 478 -21.50 -21.91 -34.01
CA VAL A 478 -20.46 -21.37 -33.14
C VAL A 478 -21.04 -21.19 -31.74
N ARG A 479 -20.40 -21.76 -30.71
CA ARG A 479 -20.77 -21.55 -29.29
C ARG A 479 -19.60 -20.95 -28.54
N LEU A 480 -19.84 -19.84 -27.85
CA LEU A 480 -18.81 -19.06 -27.17
C LEU A 480 -19.15 -18.88 -25.70
N ALA A 481 -18.16 -19.00 -24.84
CA ALA A 481 -18.24 -18.60 -23.43
C ALA A 481 -16.96 -17.89 -22.98
N SER A 482 -17.07 -17.05 -21.95
CA SER A 482 -15.94 -16.38 -21.31
C SER A 482 -16.02 -16.58 -19.79
N THR A 483 -14.89 -16.88 -19.15
CA THR A 483 -14.79 -16.96 -17.69
C THR A 483 -14.94 -15.60 -17.01
N GLN A 484 -14.67 -14.51 -17.74
CA GLN A 484 -14.79 -13.14 -17.25
C GLN A 484 -16.23 -12.61 -17.30
N GLU A 485 -17.11 -13.28 -18.03
CA GLU A 485 -18.55 -12.97 -18.11
C GLU A 485 -19.38 -14.25 -17.84
N PRO A 486 -19.37 -14.80 -16.60
CA PRO A 486 -20.06 -16.04 -16.28
C PRO A 486 -21.57 -15.94 -16.59
N GLY A 487 -22.07 -16.84 -17.43
CA GLY A 487 -23.48 -16.90 -17.82
C GLY A 487 -23.83 -16.16 -19.13
N ALA A 488 -22.89 -15.41 -19.73
CA ALA A 488 -23.09 -14.71 -21.00
C ALA A 488 -22.62 -15.55 -22.22
N ALA A 489 -23.12 -16.79 -22.34
CA ALA A 489 -22.81 -17.65 -23.49
C ALA A 489 -23.51 -17.16 -24.76
N TRP A 490 -22.82 -17.26 -25.90
CA TRP A 490 -23.38 -16.93 -27.21
C TRP A 490 -23.44 -18.17 -28.10
N THR A 491 -24.49 -18.30 -28.91
CA THR A 491 -24.62 -19.37 -29.91
C THR A 491 -25.24 -18.80 -31.18
N GLY A 492 -24.60 -19.07 -32.32
CA GLY A 492 -25.07 -18.65 -33.64
C GLY A 492 -24.57 -19.57 -34.75
N ARG A 493 -24.90 -19.25 -36.01
CA ARG A 493 -24.40 -19.96 -37.18
C ARG A 493 -23.53 -19.02 -38.02
N LEU A 494 -22.45 -19.53 -38.61
CA LEU A 494 -21.52 -18.71 -39.39
C LEU A 494 -22.19 -17.97 -40.56
N GLU A 495 -23.18 -18.59 -41.21
CA GLU A 495 -23.93 -17.96 -42.31
C GLU A 495 -24.79 -16.76 -41.88
N ASP A 496 -25.09 -16.64 -40.59
CA ASP A 496 -25.89 -15.56 -40.01
C ASP A 496 -25.02 -14.40 -39.51
N VAL A 497 -23.68 -14.54 -39.53
CA VAL A 497 -22.75 -13.49 -39.11
C VAL A 497 -22.62 -12.45 -40.22
N ALA A 498 -23.08 -11.23 -39.93
CA ALA A 498 -23.04 -10.07 -40.81
C ALA A 498 -22.96 -8.77 -39.99
N PRO A 499 -22.58 -7.64 -40.61
CA PRO A 499 -22.58 -6.34 -39.94
C PRO A 499 -23.92 -6.06 -39.25
N GLY A 500 -23.88 -5.79 -37.93
CA GLY A 500 -25.07 -5.54 -37.10
C GLY A 500 -25.88 -6.77 -36.67
N ALA A 501 -25.51 -7.99 -37.09
CA ALA A 501 -26.21 -9.22 -36.71
C ALA A 501 -25.74 -9.83 -35.37
N VAL A 502 -24.49 -9.54 -34.98
CA VAL A 502 -23.90 -9.98 -33.71
C VAL A 502 -23.49 -8.75 -32.91
N THR A 503 -23.74 -8.73 -31.61
CA THR A 503 -23.43 -7.61 -30.72
C THR A 503 -22.58 -8.07 -29.53
N GLY A 504 -21.96 -7.11 -28.85
CA GLY A 504 -21.11 -7.38 -27.70
C GLY A 504 -19.80 -8.09 -28.07
N TRP A 505 -19.15 -8.70 -27.09
CA TRP A 505 -17.83 -9.33 -27.27
C TRP A 505 -17.83 -10.49 -28.28
N ALA A 506 -18.96 -11.19 -28.44
CA ALA A 506 -19.11 -12.28 -29.40
C ALA A 506 -18.92 -11.81 -30.85
N ALA A 507 -19.16 -10.53 -31.15
CA ALA A 507 -18.97 -9.96 -32.48
C ALA A 507 -17.51 -9.99 -32.93
N TYR A 508 -16.56 -9.77 -32.00
CA TYR A 508 -15.12 -9.86 -32.27
C TYR A 508 -14.72 -11.29 -32.67
N VAL A 509 -15.21 -12.28 -31.92
CA VAL A 509 -14.88 -13.70 -32.14
C VAL A 509 -15.55 -14.27 -33.39
N ALA A 510 -16.87 -14.13 -33.52
CA ALA A 510 -17.62 -14.61 -34.69
C ALA A 510 -17.21 -13.86 -35.96
N GLY A 511 -16.86 -12.57 -35.84
CA GLY A 511 -16.39 -11.74 -36.93
C GLY A 511 -15.08 -12.24 -37.55
N VAL A 512 -14.16 -12.79 -36.75
CA VAL A 512 -12.91 -13.39 -37.28
C VAL A 512 -13.20 -14.56 -38.21
N ALA A 513 -14.11 -15.46 -37.80
CA ALA A 513 -14.50 -16.60 -38.63
C ALA A 513 -15.13 -16.15 -39.95
N TRP A 514 -16.01 -15.15 -39.89
CA TRP A 514 -16.58 -14.52 -41.08
C TRP A 514 -15.50 -13.90 -41.98
N ALA A 515 -14.59 -13.10 -41.43
CA ALA A 515 -13.56 -12.39 -42.17
C ALA A 515 -12.57 -13.35 -42.85
N LEU A 516 -12.22 -14.46 -42.19
CA LEU A 516 -11.41 -15.53 -42.78
C LEU A 516 -12.15 -16.22 -43.93
N GLY A 517 -13.46 -16.47 -43.80
CA GLY A 517 -14.28 -16.98 -44.90
C GLY A 517 -14.25 -16.06 -46.13
N GLN A 518 -14.36 -14.75 -45.91
CA GLN A 518 -14.26 -13.74 -46.98
C GLN A 518 -12.85 -13.71 -47.61
N HIS A 519 -11.81 -13.83 -46.80
CA HIS A 519 -10.43 -13.90 -47.27
C HIS A 519 -10.19 -15.12 -48.17
N LEU A 520 -10.68 -16.29 -47.76
CA LEU A 520 -10.58 -17.52 -48.55
C LEU A 520 -11.30 -17.38 -49.89
N GLN A 521 -12.52 -16.83 -49.91
CA GLN A 521 -13.23 -16.58 -51.16
C GLN A 521 -12.45 -15.63 -52.09
N ALA A 522 -11.88 -14.56 -51.56
CA ALA A 522 -11.10 -13.59 -52.33
C ALA A 522 -9.80 -14.19 -52.91
N THR A 523 -9.24 -15.20 -52.25
CA THR A 523 -8.00 -15.89 -52.67
C THR A 523 -8.24 -17.18 -53.44
N GLY A 524 -9.50 -17.50 -53.77
CA GLY A 524 -9.89 -18.66 -54.58
C GLY A 524 -10.13 -19.96 -53.78
N GLY A 525 -10.11 -19.89 -52.45
CA GLY A 525 -10.52 -20.94 -51.53
C GLY A 525 -12.02 -20.98 -51.28
N SER A 526 -12.46 -21.87 -50.38
CA SER A 526 -13.88 -22.00 -50.01
C SER A 526 -14.14 -21.50 -48.60
N ALA A 527 -15.10 -20.60 -48.42
CA ALA A 527 -15.54 -20.17 -47.09
C ALA A 527 -16.00 -21.35 -46.20
N ALA A 528 -16.46 -22.46 -46.81
CA ALA A 528 -16.85 -23.67 -46.08
C ALA A 528 -15.66 -24.42 -45.43
N GLN A 529 -14.42 -24.01 -45.70
CA GLN A 529 -13.24 -24.49 -44.95
C GLN A 529 -13.25 -23.97 -43.51
N VAL A 530 -13.81 -22.79 -43.26
CA VAL A 530 -14.08 -22.30 -41.89
C VAL A 530 -15.37 -22.94 -41.40
N ARG A 531 -15.25 -23.89 -40.48
CA ARG A 531 -16.39 -24.61 -39.87
C ARG A 531 -16.81 -23.95 -38.56
N GLY A 532 -17.97 -24.36 -38.04
CA GLY A 532 -18.39 -24.02 -36.69
C GLY A 532 -17.41 -24.53 -35.64
N PHE A 533 -17.43 -23.94 -34.44
CA PHE A 533 -16.54 -24.30 -33.34
C PHE A 533 -17.15 -23.96 -31.98
N ASP A 534 -16.69 -24.65 -30.95
CA ASP A 534 -16.96 -24.32 -29.55
C ASP A 534 -15.71 -23.66 -28.97
N ALA A 535 -15.86 -22.54 -28.26
CA ALA A 535 -14.73 -21.83 -27.67
C ALA A 535 -15.03 -21.32 -26.25
N VAL A 536 -14.07 -21.49 -25.34
CA VAL A 536 -14.04 -20.85 -24.01
C VAL A 536 -12.80 -19.98 -23.89
N ILE A 537 -12.98 -18.76 -23.40
CA ILE A 537 -11.95 -17.73 -23.33
C ILE A 537 -11.70 -17.30 -21.89
N ASP A 538 -10.43 -17.07 -21.55
CA ASP A 538 -9.98 -16.37 -20.35
C ASP A 538 -8.79 -15.47 -20.71
N SER A 539 -8.54 -14.40 -19.95
CA SER A 539 -7.49 -13.44 -20.28
C SER A 539 -6.84 -12.84 -19.03
N CYS A 540 -5.52 -12.64 -19.09
CA CYS A 540 -4.78 -11.81 -18.15
C CYS A 540 -4.40 -10.45 -18.74
N VAL A 541 -4.88 -10.10 -19.94
CA VAL A 541 -4.72 -8.75 -20.50
C VAL A 541 -5.71 -7.81 -19.78
N PRO A 542 -5.23 -6.73 -19.12
CA PRO A 542 -6.12 -5.80 -18.42
C PRO A 542 -7.20 -5.22 -19.35
N TYR A 543 -8.46 -5.36 -18.95
CA TYR A 543 -9.59 -4.80 -19.69
C TYR A 543 -9.58 -3.27 -19.61
N GLY A 544 -9.83 -2.60 -20.74
CA GLY A 544 -9.95 -1.14 -20.77
C GLY A 544 -8.64 -0.36 -20.58
N ALA A 545 -7.51 -1.02 -20.34
CA ALA A 545 -6.21 -0.38 -20.11
C ALA A 545 -5.54 0.19 -21.38
N GLY A 546 -6.16 0.04 -22.55
CA GLY A 546 -5.54 0.45 -23.83
C GLY A 546 -4.41 -0.48 -24.29
N LEU A 547 -4.35 -1.71 -23.78
CA LEU A 547 -3.32 -2.73 -24.08
C LEU A 547 -3.78 -3.80 -25.10
N SER A 548 -4.81 -3.49 -25.89
CA SER A 548 -5.38 -4.32 -26.97
C SER A 548 -5.94 -5.67 -26.54
N SER A 549 -6.81 -5.68 -25.53
CA SER A 549 -7.57 -6.88 -25.19
C SER A 549 -8.44 -7.40 -26.35
N SER A 550 -8.98 -6.51 -27.21
CA SER A 550 -9.75 -6.89 -28.41
C SER A 550 -8.88 -7.63 -29.43
N ALA A 551 -7.72 -7.08 -29.79
CA ALA A 551 -6.81 -7.74 -30.73
C ALA A 551 -6.28 -9.07 -30.19
N ALA A 552 -5.98 -9.17 -28.89
CA ALA A 552 -5.58 -10.44 -28.27
C ALA A 552 -6.71 -11.49 -28.36
N LEU A 553 -7.96 -11.09 -28.15
CA LEU A 553 -9.12 -11.96 -28.33
C LEU A 553 -9.24 -12.42 -29.80
N GLU A 554 -9.25 -11.50 -30.74
CA GLU A 554 -9.41 -11.82 -32.17
C GLU A 554 -8.27 -12.67 -32.71
N CYS A 555 -7.02 -12.32 -32.38
CA CYS A 555 -5.84 -13.01 -32.89
C CYS A 555 -5.71 -14.42 -32.31
N SER A 556 -6.09 -14.64 -31.05
CA SER A 556 -6.09 -15.99 -30.44
C SER A 556 -7.09 -16.91 -31.15
N VAL A 557 -8.27 -16.39 -31.50
CA VAL A 557 -9.28 -17.11 -32.28
C VAL A 557 -8.82 -17.30 -33.72
N ALA A 558 -8.20 -16.29 -34.34
CA ALA A 558 -7.74 -16.37 -35.73
C ALA A 558 -6.72 -17.49 -35.93
N VAL A 559 -5.72 -17.62 -35.03
CA VAL A 559 -4.76 -18.73 -35.08
C VAL A 559 -5.40 -20.07 -34.74
N GLY A 560 -6.41 -20.08 -33.88
CA GLY A 560 -7.18 -21.30 -33.58
C GLY A 560 -7.96 -21.80 -34.79
N ILE A 561 -8.67 -20.91 -35.48
CA ILE A 561 -9.41 -21.22 -36.72
C ILE A 561 -8.44 -21.64 -37.82
N ASP A 562 -7.31 -20.94 -37.98
CA ASP A 562 -6.25 -21.29 -38.94
C ASP A 562 -5.77 -22.74 -38.78
N ASP A 563 -5.47 -23.16 -37.55
CA ASP A 563 -5.00 -24.51 -37.25
C ASP A 563 -6.09 -25.56 -37.46
N VAL A 564 -7.29 -25.38 -36.89
CA VAL A 564 -8.35 -26.39 -36.99
C VAL A 564 -8.94 -26.52 -38.40
N ALA A 565 -8.89 -25.46 -39.21
CA ALA A 565 -9.28 -25.48 -40.62
C ALA A 565 -8.13 -25.87 -41.56
N GLY A 566 -6.89 -25.96 -41.06
CA GLY A 566 -5.70 -26.32 -41.82
C GLY A 566 -5.34 -25.32 -42.92
N LEU A 567 -5.50 -24.02 -42.67
CA LEU A 567 -5.24 -22.97 -43.69
C LEU A 567 -3.74 -22.66 -43.83
N GLY A 568 -2.95 -22.87 -42.77
CA GLY A 568 -1.49 -22.71 -42.78
C GLY A 568 -1.00 -21.27 -42.81
N LEU A 569 -1.85 -20.30 -42.47
CA LEU A 569 -1.55 -18.87 -42.49
C LEU A 569 -0.61 -18.49 -41.33
N ALA A 570 -0.78 -19.05 -40.14
CA ALA A 570 0.07 -18.72 -38.98
C ALA A 570 1.52 -19.25 -39.11
N ALA A 571 1.80 -20.09 -40.11
CA ALA A 571 3.12 -20.68 -40.34
C ALA A 571 4.14 -19.70 -40.96
N THR A 572 3.69 -18.58 -41.52
CA THR A 572 4.56 -17.57 -42.14
C THR A 572 4.16 -16.17 -41.72
N ASP A 573 5.10 -15.22 -41.75
CA ASP A 573 4.78 -13.82 -41.47
C ASP A 573 3.77 -13.21 -42.46
N ALA A 574 3.87 -13.56 -43.75
CA ALA A 574 2.91 -13.12 -44.77
C ALA A 574 1.49 -13.66 -44.49
N GLY A 575 1.36 -14.92 -44.08
CA GLY A 575 0.08 -15.48 -43.68
C GLY A 575 -0.44 -14.88 -42.36
N ARG A 576 0.44 -14.59 -41.39
CA ARG A 576 0.09 -13.84 -40.17
C ARG A 576 -0.41 -12.43 -40.48
N ALA A 577 0.13 -11.78 -41.50
CA ALA A 577 -0.42 -10.51 -41.99
C ALA A 577 -1.83 -10.65 -42.58
N ALA A 578 -2.14 -11.77 -43.23
CA ALA A 578 -3.51 -12.07 -43.67
C ALA A 578 -4.47 -12.32 -42.49
N LEU A 579 -4.01 -13.02 -41.44
CA LEU A 579 -4.78 -13.17 -40.19
C LEU A 579 -5.02 -11.81 -39.52
N ALA A 580 -4.02 -10.93 -39.48
CA ALA A 580 -4.15 -9.59 -38.94
C ALA A 580 -5.18 -8.78 -39.74
N ALA A 581 -5.13 -8.83 -41.08
CA ALA A 581 -6.11 -8.18 -41.94
C ALA A 581 -7.55 -8.71 -41.71
N ALA A 582 -7.71 -10.02 -41.45
CA ALA A 582 -9.00 -10.60 -41.12
C ALA A 582 -9.52 -10.12 -39.75
N ALA A 583 -8.67 -10.06 -38.72
CA ALA A 583 -9.01 -9.53 -37.41
C ALA A 583 -9.40 -8.04 -37.47
N ILE A 584 -8.60 -7.20 -38.15
CA ILE A 584 -8.92 -5.78 -38.41
C ILE A 584 -10.30 -5.64 -39.05
N ARG A 585 -10.60 -6.50 -40.02
CA ARG A 585 -11.89 -6.48 -40.73
C ARG A 585 -13.04 -6.90 -39.82
N ALA A 586 -12.84 -7.91 -38.97
CA ALA A 586 -13.82 -8.35 -37.98
C ALA A 586 -14.17 -7.21 -37.01
N GLU A 587 -13.17 -6.54 -36.46
CA GLU A 587 -13.33 -5.43 -35.52
C GLU A 587 -14.10 -4.26 -36.16
N ASN A 588 -13.69 -3.85 -37.36
CA ASN A 588 -14.31 -2.71 -38.06
C ASN A 588 -15.72 -3.01 -38.60
N GLU A 589 -15.93 -4.15 -39.28
CA GLU A 589 -17.18 -4.42 -40.02
C GLU A 589 -18.23 -5.18 -39.20
N ILE A 590 -17.81 -6.07 -38.28
CA ILE A 590 -18.74 -6.91 -37.49
C ILE A 590 -18.94 -6.34 -36.09
N ALA A 591 -17.85 -6.07 -35.35
CA ALA A 591 -17.95 -5.48 -34.03
C ALA A 591 -18.31 -3.98 -34.08
N GLY A 592 -18.04 -3.31 -35.20
CA GLY A 592 -18.34 -1.89 -35.40
C GLY A 592 -17.41 -0.96 -34.63
N ALA A 593 -16.22 -1.44 -34.25
CA ALA A 593 -15.20 -0.69 -33.53
C ALA A 593 -14.11 -0.22 -34.50
N PRO A 594 -13.97 1.09 -34.77
CA PRO A 594 -12.93 1.59 -35.65
C PRO A 594 -11.54 1.30 -35.08
N THR A 595 -10.75 0.51 -35.81
CA THR A 595 -9.40 0.11 -35.40
C THR A 595 -8.42 0.30 -36.56
N GLY A 596 -7.17 0.61 -36.22
CA GLY A 596 -6.05 0.58 -37.16
C GLY A 596 -5.57 -0.84 -37.44
N GLY A 597 -4.31 -0.99 -37.84
CA GLY A 597 -3.69 -2.31 -38.04
C GLY A 597 -2.54 -2.63 -37.08
N MET A 598 -2.21 -1.72 -36.17
CA MET A 598 -1.06 -1.86 -35.27
C MET A 598 -1.26 -3.01 -34.28
N ASP A 599 -2.43 -3.08 -33.65
CA ASP A 599 -2.70 -3.98 -32.53
C ASP A 599 -2.65 -5.45 -32.94
N GLN A 600 -3.35 -5.78 -34.02
CA GLN A 600 -3.41 -7.12 -34.59
C GLN A 600 -2.06 -7.52 -35.20
N SER A 601 -1.36 -6.57 -35.85
CA SER A 601 0.00 -6.82 -36.35
C SER A 601 0.97 -7.11 -35.21
N ALA A 602 0.92 -6.35 -34.11
CA ALA A 602 1.75 -6.61 -32.94
C ALA A 602 1.45 -7.99 -32.33
N SER A 603 0.17 -8.31 -32.13
CA SER A 603 -0.26 -9.57 -31.53
C SER A 603 0.15 -10.80 -32.37
N LEU A 604 0.13 -10.68 -33.70
CA LEU A 604 0.45 -11.79 -34.61
C LEU A 604 1.89 -11.85 -35.09
N ARG A 605 2.63 -10.73 -35.09
CA ARG A 605 3.91 -10.61 -35.84
C ARG A 605 5.09 -10.10 -35.01
N CYS A 606 4.91 -9.72 -33.74
CA CYS A 606 6.03 -9.46 -32.84
C CYS A 606 6.88 -10.72 -32.60
N ALA A 607 8.11 -10.55 -32.15
CA ALA A 607 9.01 -11.63 -31.75
C ALA A 607 9.57 -11.40 -30.34
N PRO A 608 9.90 -12.47 -29.58
CA PRO A 608 10.56 -12.33 -28.29
C PRO A 608 11.84 -11.48 -28.37
N GLY A 609 12.05 -10.61 -27.39
CA GLY A 609 13.20 -9.71 -27.33
C GLY A 609 13.26 -8.62 -28.42
N HIS A 610 12.18 -8.40 -29.18
CA HIS A 610 12.15 -7.40 -30.25
C HIS A 610 10.91 -6.51 -30.18
N ALA A 611 11.07 -5.24 -30.57
CA ALA A 611 9.99 -4.35 -30.95
C ALA A 611 9.74 -4.43 -32.46
N LEU A 612 8.48 -4.34 -32.87
CA LEU A 612 8.08 -4.44 -34.26
C LEU A 612 8.00 -3.04 -34.88
N LEU A 613 8.97 -2.66 -35.70
CA LEU A 613 8.84 -1.45 -36.51
C LEU A 613 7.82 -1.74 -37.61
N LEU A 614 6.64 -1.15 -37.49
CA LEU A 614 5.53 -1.32 -38.42
C LEU A 614 5.40 -0.09 -39.33
N ASP A 615 5.44 -0.31 -40.63
CA ASP A 615 5.17 0.70 -41.65
C ASP A 615 3.74 0.56 -42.18
N CYS A 616 2.90 1.53 -41.85
CA CYS A 616 1.47 1.49 -42.13
C CYS A 616 1.11 1.97 -43.54
N ARG A 617 2.08 2.10 -44.45
CA ARG A 617 1.79 2.47 -45.84
C ARG A 617 0.91 1.42 -46.52
N PRO A 618 -0.21 1.84 -47.16
CA PRO A 618 -1.11 0.91 -47.83
C PRO A 618 -0.41 0.27 -49.03
N GLY A 619 -0.68 -1.03 -49.26
CA GLY A 619 -0.17 -1.76 -50.41
C GLY A 619 1.30 -2.19 -50.33
N LEU A 620 1.97 -2.00 -49.19
CA LEU A 620 3.28 -2.61 -48.96
C LEU A 620 3.17 -4.14 -48.96
N ASP A 621 4.21 -4.79 -49.50
CA ASP A 621 4.42 -6.22 -49.28
C ASP A 621 4.51 -6.47 -47.76
N PRO A 622 3.73 -7.42 -47.20
CA PRO A 622 3.78 -7.74 -45.78
C PRO A 622 5.20 -7.89 -45.22
N ALA A 623 6.10 -8.53 -45.95
CA ALA A 623 7.48 -8.75 -45.53
C ALA A 623 8.33 -7.46 -45.48
N ARG A 624 7.91 -6.42 -46.20
CA ARG A 624 8.55 -5.08 -46.19
C ARG A 624 7.84 -4.08 -45.27
N ALA A 625 6.66 -4.44 -44.78
CA ALA A 625 5.87 -3.61 -43.88
C ALA A 625 6.32 -3.72 -42.42
N VAL A 626 7.20 -4.68 -42.09
CA VAL A 626 7.70 -4.87 -40.73
C VAL A 626 9.21 -5.10 -40.68
N GLU A 627 9.80 -4.70 -39.57
CA GLU A 627 11.17 -5.04 -39.19
C GLU A 627 11.22 -5.32 -37.68
N GLN A 628 11.95 -6.37 -37.28
CA GLN A 628 12.18 -6.68 -35.86
C GLN A 628 13.38 -5.88 -35.36
N ILE A 629 13.17 -4.99 -34.40
CA ILE A 629 14.21 -4.17 -33.78
C ILE A 629 14.57 -4.76 -32.42
N PRO A 630 15.84 -5.10 -32.15
CA PRO A 630 16.25 -5.62 -30.84
C PRO A 630 15.81 -4.71 -29.69
N PHE A 631 15.21 -5.31 -28.65
CA PHE A 631 14.67 -4.61 -27.49
C PHE A 631 14.85 -5.46 -26.22
N ASP A 632 16.10 -5.64 -25.81
CA ASP A 632 16.48 -6.35 -24.59
C ASP A 632 16.88 -5.35 -23.49
N LEU A 633 15.87 -4.76 -22.84
CA LEU A 633 16.10 -3.80 -21.78
C LEU A 633 16.79 -4.41 -20.56
N ALA A 634 16.52 -5.68 -20.27
CA ALA A 634 17.10 -6.36 -19.11
C ALA A 634 18.63 -6.48 -19.24
N ALA A 635 19.14 -6.73 -20.46
CA ALA A 635 20.58 -6.73 -20.72
C ALA A 635 21.26 -5.37 -20.47
N GLU A 636 20.50 -4.27 -20.54
CA GLU A 636 20.96 -2.91 -20.25
C GLU A 636 20.64 -2.44 -18.81
N GLY A 637 20.09 -3.31 -17.95
CA GLY A 637 19.68 -2.96 -16.58
C GLY A 637 18.44 -2.06 -16.52
N LEU A 638 17.61 -2.08 -17.56
CA LEU A 638 16.40 -1.27 -17.71
C LEU A 638 15.14 -2.14 -17.68
N ALA A 639 14.01 -1.50 -17.41
CA ALA A 639 12.69 -2.09 -17.54
C ALA A 639 11.71 -1.08 -18.14
N LEU A 640 10.72 -1.57 -18.89
CA LEU A 640 9.58 -0.78 -19.35
C LEU A 640 8.39 -1.05 -18.43
N LEU A 641 8.10 -0.09 -17.57
CA LEU A 641 6.94 -0.11 -16.68
C LEU A 641 5.71 0.37 -17.46
N VAL A 642 4.62 -0.38 -17.43
CA VAL A 642 3.30 0.07 -17.88
C VAL A 642 2.49 0.45 -16.65
N ILE A 643 1.84 1.61 -16.73
CA ILE A 643 1.03 2.21 -15.67
C ILE A 643 -0.39 2.29 -16.21
N ASP A 644 -1.24 1.32 -15.86
CA ASP A 644 -2.67 1.37 -16.14
C ASP A 644 -3.34 2.36 -15.18
N THR A 645 -3.76 3.51 -15.69
CA THR A 645 -4.34 4.56 -14.85
C THR A 645 -5.71 4.17 -14.30
N ARG A 646 -6.36 3.15 -14.89
CA ARG A 646 -7.76 2.79 -14.66
C ARG A 646 -8.76 3.94 -14.86
N ALA A 647 -8.31 5.05 -15.44
CA ALA A 647 -9.21 6.07 -15.95
C ALA A 647 -10.03 5.41 -17.05
N GLU A 648 -11.35 5.37 -16.86
CA GLU A 648 -12.24 4.95 -17.94
C GLU A 648 -11.90 5.80 -19.15
N HIS A 649 -11.67 5.14 -20.30
CA HIS A 649 -11.77 5.85 -21.56
C HIS A 649 -13.14 6.48 -21.53
N ALA A 650 -13.18 7.79 -21.40
CA ALA A 650 -14.42 8.50 -21.63
C ALA A 650 -14.72 8.14 -23.09
N LEU A 651 -15.62 7.18 -23.32
CA LEU A 651 -16.20 6.81 -24.62
C LEU A 651 -17.06 8.00 -25.08
N VAL A 652 -16.46 9.18 -25.10
CA VAL A 652 -17.02 10.45 -25.48
C VAL A 652 -16.92 10.45 -26.99
N ASP A 653 -17.91 9.80 -27.58
CA ASP A 653 -18.48 10.04 -28.88
C ASP A 653 -17.62 10.93 -29.80
N GLY A 654 -16.77 10.27 -30.60
CA GLY A 654 -16.21 10.83 -31.82
C GLY A 654 -14.89 11.59 -31.70
N GLN A 655 -14.22 11.67 -30.54
CA GLN A 655 -12.93 12.38 -30.45
C GLN A 655 -11.80 11.74 -31.26
N TYR A 656 -11.66 10.41 -31.22
CA TYR A 656 -10.72 9.68 -32.09
C TYR A 656 -11.05 9.87 -33.58
N ALA A 657 -12.33 9.71 -33.95
CA ALA A 657 -12.81 9.93 -35.31
C ALA A 657 -12.57 11.38 -35.78
N GLN A 658 -12.69 12.36 -34.89
CA GLN A 658 -12.38 13.76 -35.16
C GLN A 658 -10.88 13.95 -35.46
N ARG A 659 -9.97 13.34 -34.69
CA ARG A 659 -8.52 13.41 -34.96
C ARG A 659 -8.18 12.87 -36.35
N ARG A 660 -8.76 11.72 -36.69
CA ARG A 660 -8.61 11.11 -38.02
C ARG A 660 -9.14 12.03 -39.11
N ALA A 661 -10.37 12.52 -38.98
CA ALA A 661 -10.99 13.43 -39.96
C ALA A 661 -10.18 14.73 -40.16
N THR A 662 -9.62 15.29 -39.09
CA THR A 662 -8.73 16.47 -39.19
C THR A 662 -7.47 16.15 -40.00
N CYS A 663 -6.84 15.00 -39.76
CA CYS A 663 -5.63 14.60 -40.49
C CYS A 663 -5.92 14.33 -41.99
N GLU A 664 -7.02 13.65 -42.29
CA GLU A 664 -7.46 13.37 -43.67
C GLU A 664 -7.77 14.67 -44.44
N ALA A 665 -8.45 15.63 -43.79
CA ALA A 665 -8.72 16.95 -44.37
C ALA A 665 -7.42 17.77 -44.58
N ALA A 666 -6.48 17.68 -43.65
CA ALA A 666 -5.18 18.34 -43.77
C ALA A 666 -4.36 17.75 -44.93
N ALA A 667 -4.30 16.41 -45.07
CA ALA A 667 -3.63 15.75 -46.18
C ALA A 667 -4.23 16.19 -47.53
N THR A 668 -5.56 16.24 -47.62
CA THR A 668 -6.30 16.72 -48.80
C THR A 668 -5.93 18.17 -49.14
N THR A 669 -5.88 19.06 -48.14
CA THR A 669 -5.50 20.47 -48.31
C THR A 669 -4.07 20.63 -48.83
N LEU A 670 -3.17 19.74 -48.39
CA LEU A 670 -1.77 19.73 -48.80
C LEU A 670 -1.55 19.05 -50.16
N GLY A 671 -2.55 18.36 -50.70
CA GLY A 671 -2.48 17.62 -51.96
C GLY A 671 -1.75 16.29 -51.83
N LEU A 672 -1.81 15.65 -50.67
CA LEU A 672 -1.12 14.40 -50.33
C LEU A 672 -2.14 13.27 -50.15
N ALA A 673 -1.73 12.02 -50.42
CA ALA A 673 -2.62 10.88 -50.13
C ALA A 673 -2.76 10.64 -48.62
N ASN A 674 -1.71 10.94 -47.85
CA ASN A 674 -1.65 10.82 -46.40
C ASN A 674 -0.52 11.71 -45.84
N LEU A 675 -0.49 11.90 -44.52
CA LEU A 675 0.52 12.75 -43.88
C LEU A 675 1.92 12.12 -43.82
N ARG A 676 2.06 10.81 -44.04
CA ARG A 676 3.38 10.17 -44.17
C ARG A 676 4.20 10.74 -45.33
N GLU A 677 3.57 11.07 -46.46
CA GLU A 677 4.27 11.70 -47.59
C GLU A 677 4.93 13.03 -47.20
N LEU A 678 4.26 13.82 -46.36
CA LEU A 678 4.83 15.05 -45.81
C LEU A 678 6.00 14.73 -44.89
N ALA A 679 5.82 13.77 -43.97
CA ALA A 679 6.85 13.40 -43.02
C ALA A 679 8.13 12.92 -43.74
N ASP A 680 8.01 12.02 -44.72
CA ASP A 680 9.13 11.53 -45.51
C ASP A 680 9.85 12.68 -46.24
N THR A 681 9.10 13.65 -46.79
CA THR A 681 9.67 14.81 -47.47
C THR A 681 10.42 15.73 -46.51
N VAL A 682 9.82 16.06 -45.36
CA VAL A 682 10.41 16.95 -44.36
C VAL A 682 11.66 16.32 -43.74
N ILE A 683 11.59 15.03 -43.38
CA ILE A 683 12.71 14.30 -42.80
C ILE A 683 13.87 14.19 -43.81
N ALA A 684 13.58 13.86 -45.07
CA ALA A 684 14.63 13.71 -46.09
C ALA A 684 15.30 15.03 -46.48
N ALA A 685 14.59 16.16 -46.38
CA ALA A 685 15.11 17.49 -46.71
C ALA A 685 15.86 18.18 -45.57
N ALA A 686 15.73 17.69 -44.33
CA ALA A 686 16.27 18.35 -43.15
C ALA A 686 17.72 17.96 -42.85
N GLU A 687 18.64 18.92 -43.00
CA GLU A 687 20.00 18.82 -42.44
C GLU A 687 20.02 19.43 -41.01
N GLY A 688 19.39 18.74 -40.06
CA GLY A 688 19.29 19.13 -38.65
C GLY A 688 18.02 19.92 -38.28
N ASP A 689 17.87 20.20 -36.97
CA ASP A 689 16.62 20.69 -36.36
C ASP A 689 16.07 21.98 -36.98
N ALA A 690 16.95 22.92 -37.33
CA ALA A 690 16.54 24.20 -37.92
C ALA A 690 15.91 24.03 -39.31
N ALA A 691 16.52 23.19 -40.15
CA ALA A 691 15.99 22.88 -41.48
C ALA A 691 14.70 22.06 -41.40
N PHE A 692 14.61 21.14 -40.43
CA PHE A 692 13.38 20.41 -40.14
C PHE A 692 12.23 21.36 -39.76
N ALA A 693 12.48 22.28 -38.83
CA ALA A 693 11.49 23.24 -38.37
C ALA A 693 11.02 24.19 -39.48
N GLU A 694 11.94 24.65 -40.34
CA GLU A 694 11.61 25.49 -41.49
C GLU A 694 10.74 24.74 -42.52
N ALA A 695 11.15 23.52 -42.91
CA ALA A 695 10.42 22.71 -43.87
C ALA A 695 9.02 22.33 -43.37
N LEU A 696 8.90 21.95 -42.09
CA LEU A 696 7.61 21.71 -41.45
C LEU A 696 6.78 23.00 -41.39
N GLY A 697 7.37 24.12 -40.97
CA GLY A 697 6.71 25.43 -40.90
C GLY A 697 6.06 25.84 -42.22
N ALA A 698 6.78 25.68 -43.34
CA ALA A 698 6.27 25.97 -44.67
C ALA A 698 5.04 25.12 -45.05
N ALA A 699 4.97 23.87 -44.60
CA ALA A 699 3.79 23.03 -44.80
C ALA A 699 2.64 23.43 -43.87
N LEU A 700 2.92 23.79 -42.62
CA LEU A 700 1.92 24.24 -41.64
C LEU A 700 1.26 25.56 -42.05
N ASP A 701 1.99 26.49 -42.68
CA ASP A 701 1.47 27.78 -43.16
C ASP A 701 0.40 27.62 -44.24
N ARG A 702 0.36 26.47 -44.94
CA ARG A 702 -0.66 26.14 -45.95
C ARG A 702 -1.96 25.64 -45.34
N LEU A 703 -1.98 25.32 -44.05
CA LEU A 703 -3.17 24.82 -43.36
C LEU A 703 -4.05 25.97 -42.84
N PRO A 704 -5.39 25.80 -42.86
CA PRO A 704 -6.32 26.91 -42.69
C PRO A 704 -6.48 27.38 -41.23
N ASP A 705 -6.12 26.56 -40.24
CA ASP A 705 -6.40 26.82 -38.84
C ASP A 705 -5.31 26.24 -37.91
N ASP A 706 -5.30 26.67 -36.64
CA ASP A 706 -4.30 26.26 -35.67
C ASP A 706 -4.43 24.78 -35.26
N VAL A 707 -5.65 24.24 -35.22
CA VAL A 707 -5.89 22.84 -34.82
C VAL A 707 -5.29 21.90 -35.86
N SER A 708 -5.59 22.10 -37.15
CA SER A 708 -5.00 21.29 -38.22
C SER A 708 -3.47 21.40 -38.25
N ARG A 709 -2.91 22.58 -37.98
CA ARG A 709 -1.45 22.76 -37.86
C ARG A 709 -0.84 21.93 -36.74
N ARG A 710 -1.43 21.94 -35.54
CA ARG A 710 -0.94 21.14 -34.41
C ARG A 710 -1.05 19.64 -34.68
N ARG A 711 -2.16 19.16 -35.27
CA ARG A 711 -2.32 17.74 -35.63
C ARG A 711 -1.28 17.28 -36.66
N VAL A 712 -1.02 18.08 -37.70
CA VAL A 712 0.02 17.75 -38.69
C VAL A 712 1.42 17.82 -38.07
N ARG A 713 1.71 18.81 -37.21
CA ARG A 713 2.98 18.91 -36.49
C ARG A 713 3.24 17.67 -35.65
N HIS A 714 2.24 17.22 -34.90
CA HIS A 714 2.34 15.98 -34.12
C HIS A 714 2.69 14.81 -35.04
N VAL A 715 1.91 14.54 -36.08
CA VAL A 715 2.12 13.37 -36.96
C VAL A 715 3.51 13.36 -37.59
N VAL A 716 3.96 14.50 -38.13
CA VAL A 716 5.29 14.59 -38.77
C VAL A 716 6.41 14.39 -37.75
N THR A 717 6.32 15.05 -36.60
CA THR A 717 7.36 14.95 -35.56
C THR A 717 7.35 13.59 -34.87
N GLU A 718 6.20 12.94 -34.72
CA GLU A 718 6.07 11.61 -34.11
C GLU A 718 6.68 10.54 -35.03
N ILE A 719 6.47 10.61 -36.35
CA ILE A 719 7.12 9.71 -37.31
C ILE A 719 8.66 9.89 -37.26
N ALA A 720 9.14 11.12 -37.17
CA ALA A 720 10.58 11.39 -37.02
C ALA A 720 11.13 10.80 -35.71
N ARG A 721 10.45 11.04 -34.57
CA ARG A 721 10.81 10.46 -33.27
C ARG A 721 10.86 8.94 -33.29
N THR A 722 9.94 8.28 -34.01
CA THR A 722 9.98 6.82 -34.18
C THR A 722 11.26 6.38 -34.91
N GLN A 723 11.69 7.08 -35.96
CA GLN A 723 12.94 6.76 -36.67
C GLN A 723 14.19 7.00 -35.80
N ASP A 724 14.19 8.08 -35.01
CA ASP A 724 15.27 8.39 -34.08
C ASP A 724 15.38 7.32 -32.98
N LEU A 725 14.23 6.91 -32.40
CA LEU A 725 14.18 5.88 -31.37
C LEU A 725 14.68 4.54 -31.92
N VAL A 726 14.24 4.14 -33.11
CA VAL A 726 14.75 2.93 -33.78
C VAL A 726 16.27 3.01 -34.00
N SER A 727 16.78 4.17 -34.37
CA SER A 727 18.22 4.38 -34.57
C SER A 727 19.01 4.22 -33.27
N LEU A 728 18.49 4.68 -32.14
CA LEU A 728 19.07 4.45 -30.82
C LEU A 728 19.06 2.98 -30.42
N LEU A 729 17.93 2.28 -30.62
CA LEU A 729 17.82 0.85 -30.31
C LEU A 729 18.80 0.01 -31.14
N ARG A 730 18.92 0.28 -32.45
CA ARG A 730 19.92 -0.39 -33.31
C ARG A 730 21.36 -0.16 -32.85
N ALA A 731 21.63 0.97 -32.21
CA ALA A 731 22.93 1.30 -31.67
C ALA A 731 23.19 0.74 -30.25
N GLY A 732 22.24 0.01 -29.65
CA GLY A 732 22.35 -0.49 -28.27
C GLY A 732 22.36 0.65 -27.24
N ARG A 733 21.57 1.71 -27.50
CA ARG A 733 21.47 2.92 -26.67
C ARG A 733 20.06 3.07 -26.11
N ALA A 734 19.50 2.00 -25.54
CA ALA A 734 18.13 2.06 -25.02
C ALA A 734 18.00 3.03 -23.85
N SER A 735 19.07 3.26 -23.07
CA SER A 735 19.10 4.30 -22.02
C SER A 735 18.81 5.72 -22.52
N ASP A 736 19.08 5.99 -23.80
CA ASP A 736 19.03 7.33 -24.38
C ASP A 736 17.68 7.66 -25.01
N VAL A 737 16.71 6.73 -25.02
CA VAL A 737 15.39 6.93 -25.64
C VAL A 737 14.45 7.78 -24.78
N GLY A 738 14.75 7.96 -23.49
CA GLY A 738 13.90 8.67 -22.53
C GLY A 738 13.41 10.05 -23.00
N PRO A 739 14.29 10.95 -23.50
CA PRO A 739 13.88 12.23 -24.05
C PRO A 739 12.90 12.15 -25.23
N LEU A 740 12.95 11.08 -26.04
CA LEU A 740 12.01 10.88 -27.15
C LEU A 740 10.62 10.47 -26.64
N LEU A 741 10.56 9.69 -25.55
CA LEU A 741 9.29 9.35 -24.89
C LEU A 741 8.63 10.61 -24.33
N ASP A 742 9.37 11.42 -23.58
CA ASP A 742 8.88 12.68 -23.02
C ASP A 742 8.38 13.64 -24.12
N ALA A 743 9.14 13.76 -25.22
CA ALA A 743 8.76 14.60 -26.35
C ALA A 743 7.50 14.09 -27.09
N SER A 744 7.35 12.77 -27.22
CA SER A 744 6.12 12.16 -27.74
C SER A 744 4.93 12.47 -26.82
N HIS A 745 5.08 12.34 -25.50
CA HIS A 745 4.02 12.67 -24.54
C HIS A 745 3.60 14.13 -24.61
N ALA A 746 4.57 15.06 -24.58
CA ALA A 746 4.30 16.49 -24.70
C ALA A 746 3.56 16.80 -26.02
N SER A 747 3.97 16.18 -27.13
CA SER A 747 3.28 16.33 -28.41
C SER A 747 1.85 15.77 -28.36
N LEU A 748 1.61 14.63 -27.72
CA LEU A 748 0.27 14.06 -27.54
C LEU A 748 -0.63 14.92 -26.65
N ARG A 749 -0.07 15.53 -25.60
CA ARG A 749 -0.79 16.42 -24.68
C ARG A 749 -1.09 17.78 -25.32
N ASP A 750 -0.09 18.41 -25.93
CA ASP A 750 -0.13 19.82 -26.31
C ASP A 750 -0.53 20.05 -27.79
N ASP A 751 0.00 19.22 -28.70
CA ASP A 751 -0.28 19.33 -30.15
C ASP A 751 -1.41 18.40 -30.60
N TYR A 752 -1.53 17.20 -30.03
CA TYR A 752 -2.59 16.25 -30.39
C TYR A 752 -3.81 16.33 -29.47
N GLU A 753 -3.64 16.82 -28.23
CA GLU A 753 -4.68 16.98 -27.22
C GLU A 753 -5.46 15.68 -26.99
N VAL A 754 -4.73 14.60 -26.66
CA VAL A 754 -5.29 13.27 -26.35
C VAL A 754 -4.83 12.72 -25.00
N SER A 755 -4.10 13.50 -24.19
CA SER A 755 -3.80 13.10 -22.81
C SER A 755 -5.01 13.29 -21.87
N ALA A 756 -4.83 12.94 -20.60
CA ALA A 756 -5.79 13.11 -19.52
C ALA A 756 -5.05 13.42 -18.21
N THR A 757 -5.77 13.94 -17.20
CA THR A 757 -5.19 14.27 -15.89
C THR A 757 -4.43 13.09 -15.29
N GLU A 758 -4.99 11.88 -15.39
CA GLU A 758 -4.42 10.66 -14.85
C GLU A 758 -3.13 10.26 -15.58
N LEU A 759 -3.10 10.42 -16.90
CA LEU A 759 -1.92 10.14 -17.73
C LEU A 759 -0.79 11.13 -17.41
N ASP A 760 -1.13 12.42 -17.31
CA ASP A 760 -0.16 13.48 -17.01
C ASP A 760 0.43 13.28 -15.59
N VAL A 761 -0.42 12.99 -14.59
CA VAL A 761 0.03 12.66 -13.23
C VAL A 761 0.92 11.41 -13.21
N ALA A 762 0.57 10.36 -13.97
CA ALA A 762 1.38 9.16 -14.05
C ALA A 762 2.78 9.44 -14.64
N VAL A 763 2.84 10.20 -15.73
CA VAL A 763 4.10 10.54 -16.40
C VAL A 763 4.97 11.43 -15.52
N GLU A 764 4.41 12.49 -14.94
CA GLU A 764 5.14 13.41 -14.06
C GLU A 764 5.67 12.68 -12.82
N ALA A 765 4.83 11.89 -12.14
CA ALA A 765 5.24 11.15 -10.96
C ALA A 765 6.31 10.09 -11.28
N ALA A 766 6.23 9.42 -12.44
CA ALA A 766 7.24 8.47 -12.86
C ALA A 766 8.59 9.15 -13.13
N ARG A 767 8.58 10.33 -13.76
CA ARG A 767 9.79 11.13 -14.01
C ARG A 767 10.43 11.62 -12.72
N ASP A 768 9.64 12.19 -11.81
CA ASP A 768 10.11 12.64 -10.50
C ASP A 768 10.70 11.49 -9.67
N ALA A 769 10.16 10.28 -9.84
CA ALA A 769 10.64 9.06 -9.19
C ALA A 769 11.83 8.39 -9.88
N GLY A 770 12.37 8.97 -10.97
CA GLY A 770 13.61 8.53 -11.60
C GLY A 770 13.47 7.70 -12.88
N ALA A 771 12.30 7.70 -13.53
CA ALA A 771 12.19 7.20 -14.90
C ALA A 771 13.08 8.01 -15.85
N LEU A 772 13.71 7.36 -16.83
CA LEU A 772 14.53 7.98 -17.88
C LEU A 772 13.68 8.79 -18.87
N GLY A 773 12.45 8.33 -19.10
CA GLY A 773 11.41 9.00 -19.89
C GLY A 773 10.08 8.28 -19.72
N ALA A 774 8.97 8.99 -19.90
CA ALA A 774 7.63 8.42 -19.77
C ALA A 774 6.62 9.09 -20.72
N ARG A 775 5.62 8.31 -21.14
CA ARG A 775 4.53 8.79 -22.02
C ARG A 775 3.26 7.97 -21.87
N MET A 776 2.12 8.56 -22.21
CA MET A 776 0.91 7.78 -22.49
C MET A 776 1.14 6.77 -23.63
N THR A 777 0.37 5.68 -23.70
CA THR A 777 0.40 4.70 -24.80
C THR A 777 -1.03 4.38 -25.26
N GLY A 778 -1.21 4.10 -26.55
CA GLY A 778 -2.52 3.82 -27.14
C GLY A 778 -3.30 5.10 -27.50
N GLY A 779 -4.63 4.98 -27.63
CA GLY A 779 -5.48 6.04 -28.20
C GLY A 779 -5.71 7.29 -27.35
N GLY A 780 -5.26 7.31 -26.08
CA GLY A 780 -5.40 8.43 -25.17
C GLY A 780 -6.79 8.56 -24.52
N PHE A 781 -7.05 9.73 -23.92
CA PHE A 781 -8.28 10.06 -23.19
C PHE A 781 -8.54 9.18 -21.95
N GLY A 782 -7.48 8.59 -21.40
CA GLY A 782 -7.51 7.56 -20.37
C GLY A 782 -6.53 6.43 -20.72
N GLY A 783 -6.71 5.25 -20.10
CA GLY A 783 -5.91 4.07 -20.42
C GLY A 783 -4.54 4.03 -19.71
N SER A 784 -3.47 3.71 -20.44
CA SER A 784 -2.15 3.45 -19.84
C SER A 784 -1.08 4.48 -20.22
N ALA A 785 -0.09 4.60 -19.35
CA ALA A 785 1.21 5.18 -19.65
C ALA A 785 2.32 4.12 -19.62
N ILE A 786 3.48 4.46 -20.16
CA ILE A 786 4.73 3.71 -20.07
C ILE A 786 5.84 4.59 -19.50
N ALA A 787 6.73 3.99 -18.73
CA ALA A 787 7.93 4.63 -18.22
C ALA A 787 9.13 3.71 -18.40
N LEU A 788 10.19 4.21 -19.05
CA LEU A 788 11.47 3.53 -19.09
C LEU A 788 12.22 3.83 -17.78
N VAL A 789 12.54 2.81 -17.01
CA VAL A 789 13.15 2.96 -15.68
C VAL A 789 14.40 2.08 -15.55
N PRO A 790 15.36 2.43 -14.69
CA PRO A 790 16.30 1.45 -14.17
C PRO A 790 15.53 0.29 -13.52
N ALA A 791 15.93 -0.95 -13.82
CA ALA A 791 15.15 -2.14 -13.42
C ALA A 791 14.98 -2.25 -11.89
N ASP A 792 15.99 -1.85 -11.12
CA ASP A 792 15.99 -1.83 -9.65
C ASP A 792 15.09 -0.73 -9.05
N ARG A 793 14.57 0.19 -9.87
CA ARG A 793 13.68 1.28 -9.45
C ARG A 793 12.22 1.09 -9.83
N ALA A 794 11.86 0.02 -10.53
CA ALA A 794 10.49 -0.19 -11.01
C ALA A 794 9.45 -0.13 -9.88
N GLU A 795 9.73 -0.76 -8.74
CA GLU A 795 8.85 -0.77 -7.56
C GLU A 795 8.74 0.61 -6.91
N ALA A 796 9.88 1.29 -6.68
CA ALA A 796 9.89 2.64 -6.12
C ALA A 796 9.16 3.66 -7.01
N VAL A 797 9.25 3.52 -8.34
CA VAL A 797 8.51 4.34 -9.30
C VAL A 797 7.00 4.04 -9.21
N ALA A 798 6.61 2.77 -9.14
CA ALA A 798 5.20 2.38 -9.01
C ALA A 798 4.56 2.89 -7.71
N ASP A 799 5.27 2.81 -6.58
CA ASP A 799 4.82 3.36 -5.30
C ASP A 799 4.68 4.89 -5.34
N ALA A 800 5.63 5.58 -5.98
CA ALA A 800 5.59 7.04 -6.12
C ALA A 800 4.40 7.51 -6.97
N VAL A 801 4.11 6.80 -8.06
CA VAL A 801 2.92 7.03 -8.89
C VAL A 801 1.65 6.75 -8.10
N THR A 802 1.57 5.65 -7.35
CA THR A 802 0.42 5.32 -6.51
C THR A 802 0.17 6.40 -5.46
N ALA A 803 1.23 6.91 -4.83
CA ALA A 803 1.15 8.02 -3.89
C ALA A 803 0.69 9.33 -4.55
N ALA A 804 1.12 9.59 -5.79
CA ALA A 804 0.71 10.78 -6.55
C ALA A 804 -0.78 10.72 -6.92
N PHE A 805 -1.28 9.57 -7.36
CA PHE A 805 -2.70 9.35 -7.63
C PHE A 805 -3.55 9.57 -6.38
N ALA A 806 -3.14 9.02 -5.24
CA ALA A 806 -3.82 9.23 -3.96
C ALA A 806 -3.86 10.72 -3.56
N ARG A 807 -2.75 11.45 -3.72
CA ARG A 807 -2.69 12.90 -3.44
C ARG A 807 -3.57 13.73 -4.38
N ALA A 808 -3.72 13.30 -5.63
CA ALA A 808 -4.56 13.95 -6.63
C ALA A 808 -6.05 13.56 -6.51
N GLY A 809 -6.41 12.63 -5.61
CA GLY A 809 -7.78 12.13 -5.46
C GLY A 809 -8.23 11.20 -6.58
N LEU A 810 -7.28 10.56 -7.28
CA LEU A 810 -7.51 9.63 -8.38
C LEU A 810 -7.63 8.18 -7.87
N GLY A 811 -8.30 7.32 -8.65
CA GLY A 811 -8.40 5.89 -8.35
C GLY A 811 -7.03 5.18 -8.43
N ALA A 812 -6.81 4.11 -7.66
CA ALA A 812 -5.50 3.46 -7.60
C ALA A 812 -5.09 2.85 -8.97
N PRO A 813 -3.90 3.18 -9.50
CA PRO A 813 -3.42 2.64 -10.77
C PRO A 813 -2.96 1.17 -10.62
N GLY A 814 -2.88 0.48 -11.75
CA GLY A 814 -2.27 -0.85 -11.89
C GLY A 814 -0.92 -0.77 -12.61
N PHE A 815 -0.05 -1.76 -12.35
CA PHE A 815 1.30 -1.80 -12.91
C PHE A 815 1.62 -3.15 -13.53
N LEU A 816 2.36 -3.15 -14.64
CA LEU A 816 2.93 -4.37 -15.19
C LEU A 816 4.27 -4.09 -15.88
N LEU A 817 5.10 -5.12 -16.00
CA LEU A 817 6.35 -5.04 -16.77
C LEU A 817 6.11 -5.47 -18.21
N ALA A 818 6.49 -4.61 -19.16
CA ALA A 818 6.36 -4.88 -20.58
C ALA A 818 7.63 -5.51 -21.13
N VAL A 819 7.69 -6.84 -21.08
CA VAL A 819 8.77 -7.65 -21.66
C VAL A 819 8.33 -8.17 -23.03
N PRO A 820 9.09 -7.96 -24.12
CA PRO A 820 8.68 -8.42 -25.45
C PRO A 820 8.56 -9.95 -25.52
N SER A 821 7.37 -10.43 -25.85
CA SER A 821 6.99 -11.84 -25.81
C SER A 821 6.70 -12.44 -27.19
N ALA A 822 6.36 -13.73 -27.21
CA ALA A 822 6.01 -14.45 -28.44
C ALA A 822 4.66 -13.99 -29.02
N PRO A 823 4.48 -14.04 -30.35
CA PRO A 823 3.22 -13.69 -30.99
C PRO A 823 2.13 -14.75 -30.71
N ALA A 824 0.94 -14.56 -31.28
CA ALA A 824 -0.14 -15.53 -31.21
C ALA A 824 0.24 -16.92 -31.74
N GLY A 825 -0.22 -17.97 -31.07
CA GLY A 825 0.08 -19.36 -31.41
C GLY A 825 -0.62 -20.38 -30.51
N ALA A 826 -0.36 -21.66 -30.74
CA ALA A 826 -0.81 -22.75 -29.88
C ALA A 826 -0.03 -22.79 -28.55
N CYS A 827 -0.70 -23.22 -27.48
CA CYS A 827 -0.11 -23.37 -26.13
C CYS A 827 0.28 -24.82 -25.84
#